data_AF-A0A3M0K586-F1
#
_entry.id   AF-A0A3M0K586-F1
#
_cell.length_a   1.000
_cell.length_b   1.000
_cell.length_c   1.000
_cell.angle_alpha   90.00
_cell.angle_beta   90.00
_cell.angle_gamma   90.00
#
_symmetry.space_group_name_H-M   'P 1'
#
loop_
_entity.id
_entity.type
_entity.pdbx_description
1 polymer ?
#
loop_
_entity_poly.entity_id
_entity_poly.type
_entity_poly.pdbx_seq_one_letter_code
_entity_poly.pdbx_strand_id
1 'polypeptide(L)'
;MPCGARADGLVVSEKVKSNDIDVKIPESELEPEEKGAEEECPRESDNNILDLSSDYPRDKHISIQRHLADLEKLADMREDERKPCPLCPEEKFKACYSHKLHRHLQNLHWKVSVEFEGYRMCICHLPCRPVKPNLVGDQTLSKMGAHYHCIICSATIVRRTDMIGHVNRHVNKGETESRFITVRAPKSSYEVVKESATDVQVLPNHSTPQKTDSYFNPKMKLNRQLIFCALAVLAGERKPIECLDAFGATGIMGLQWAKHLRSSVKVTINDCNENSVTMIKENCHLNKMKVKLNIREEDNDETVGNGEESSDTIEVTKMDANVVMHLRSFDFIHLDPFGSSVSYLDSAFRNVRNFGIVSLTSTDISSLYAKAQHVALRHYGCNIVRTEYYKELAARTVIAAVTRAAARCNKGIEVLLAVALEHFVLVVVRVLRGPTPADDSAKKVRYLIHCQWCEERVFQKEGNMVEENPYQQLPCDCYGSMPGKTAVLLGPLWSGALFNTGFLRRMLVEAVQYGLDEAQSLLKTLVCEAECTTPKHFSTHSPGDENKQGKRKSEEVLRSTAKRQRPEHSAEHPPFYYNIHRHSIKGMNMPKLNKFLSYLSEAGYRVSRTHFDPMGVRTNAPLAQFKTVLMKYSTPTYVGAQAEGPVHLPGEIQVGEEVPAAAALQVEEAELAEDDKPGVTPAVFTQSYPTHCAAD
;
A
#
# COMPACT_ATOMS: atom_id res chain seq x y z
N MET A 1 6.86 -27.22 -38.88
CA MET A 1 8.32 -27.42 -38.96
C MET A 1 8.90 -27.41 -37.55
N PRO A 2 9.60 -28.46 -37.08
CA PRO A 2 10.27 -28.44 -35.78
C PRO A 2 11.80 -28.63 -35.89
N CYS A 3 12.55 -27.90 -35.05
CA CYS A 3 13.93 -28.18 -34.61
C CYS A 3 14.00 -27.66 -33.15
N GLY A 4 14.46 -28.35 -32.11
CA GLY A 4 15.28 -29.55 -32.01
C GLY A 4 16.73 -29.20 -31.65
N ALA A 5 17.07 -29.14 -30.35
CA ALA A 5 18.42 -29.44 -29.82
C ALA A 5 18.44 -29.49 -28.28
N ARG A 6 18.83 -30.66 -27.75
CA ARG A 6 19.28 -30.95 -26.37
C ARG A 6 20.79 -30.75 -26.30
N ALA A 7 21.32 -30.44 -25.12
CA ALA A 7 22.70 -30.76 -24.74
C ALA A 7 22.74 -31.13 -23.24
N ASP A 8 23.16 -32.37 -22.97
CA ASP A 8 23.49 -32.94 -21.66
C ASP A 8 24.93 -32.60 -21.27
N GLY A 9 25.21 -32.45 -19.98
CA GLY A 9 26.55 -32.25 -19.42
C GLY A 9 26.65 -32.81 -18.00
N LEU A 10 27.17 -34.03 -17.90
CA LEU A 10 27.42 -34.84 -16.71
C LEU A 10 28.79 -34.49 -16.10
N VAL A 11 28.88 -34.26 -14.78
CA VAL A 11 30.15 -34.32 -14.02
C VAL A 11 29.91 -35.00 -12.68
N VAL A 12 30.70 -36.04 -12.39
CA VAL A 12 30.64 -36.91 -11.21
C VAL A 12 31.94 -36.77 -10.39
N SER A 13 31.76 -36.63 -9.07
CA SER A 13 32.53 -37.10 -7.91
C SER A 13 34.05 -36.90 -7.81
N GLU A 14 34.49 -36.36 -6.66
CA GLU A 14 35.58 -36.95 -5.87
C GLU A 14 35.41 -36.66 -4.36
N LYS A 15 35.48 -37.72 -3.54
CA LYS A 15 35.47 -37.74 -2.07
C LYS A 15 36.90 -37.98 -1.59
N VAL A 16 37.36 -37.23 -0.58
CA VAL A 16 38.60 -37.51 0.16
C VAL A 16 38.27 -37.72 1.65
N LYS A 17 38.82 -38.82 2.21
CA LYS A 17 38.76 -39.24 3.63
C LYS A 17 40.10 -38.93 4.32
N SER A 18 40.07 -38.60 5.61
CA SER A 18 41.15 -38.82 6.60
C SER A 18 40.61 -38.49 8.00
N ASN A 19 40.31 -39.47 8.87
CA ASN A 19 41.15 -40.18 9.84
C ASN A 19 41.29 -39.47 11.21
N ASP A 20 40.71 -40.12 12.24
CA ASP A 20 40.81 -39.86 13.68
C ASP A 20 42.18 -40.20 14.25
N ILE A 21 42.63 -39.46 15.28
CA ILE A 21 43.57 -39.94 16.32
C ILE A 21 43.23 -39.29 17.68
N ASP A 22 43.00 -40.16 18.67
CA ASP A 22 42.83 -39.94 20.12
C ASP A 22 44.20 -39.98 20.85
N VAL A 23 44.45 -39.09 21.83
CA VAL A 23 45.50 -39.29 22.89
C VAL A 23 45.09 -38.62 24.21
N LYS A 24 45.32 -39.32 25.34
CA LYS A 24 44.97 -39.02 26.74
C LYS A 24 46.22 -38.74 27.63
N ILE A 25 46.09 -37.79 28.60
CA ILE A 25 46.52 -37.81 30.05
C ILE A 25 48.07 -37.71 30.36
N PRO A 26 48.63 -37.26 31.54
CA PRO A 26 48.10 -36.88 32.90
C PRO A 26 48.62 -35.59 33.60
N GLU A 27 48.08 -35.37 34.82
CA GLU A 27 48.35 -34.42 35.93
C GLU A 27 49.65 -34.67 36.76
N SER A 28 50.13 -33.65 37.52
CA SER A 28 50.66 -33.79 38.91
C SER A 28 50.97 -32.44 39.61
N GLU A 29 50.80 -32.45 40.94
CA GLU A 29 50.75 -31.41 42.00
C GLU A 29 52.09 -30.74 42.42
N LEU A 30 52.05 -29.66 43.24
CA LEU A 30 52.78 -29.46 44.53
C LEU A 30 52.74 -28.00 45.07
N GLU A 31 52.40 -27.82 46.36
CA GLU A 31 52.67 -26.63 47.23
C GLU A 31 53.93 -26.89 48.14
N PRO A 32 54.23 -26.21 49.29
CA PRO A 32 53.94 -24.86 49.88
C PRO A 32 55.18 -24.16 50.57
N GLU A 33 54.90 -23.10 51.38
CA GLU A 33 55.63 -22.51 52.55
C GLU A 33 56.69 -21.39 52.36
N GLU A 34 57.03 -20.50 53.33
CA GLU A 34 56.38 -19.67 54.39
C GLU A 34 57.51 -18.82 55.09
N LYS A 35 57.18 -17.66 55.72
CA LYS A 35 57.94 -16.83 56.73
C LYS A 35 59.11 -15.91 56.25
N GLY A 36 59.40 -14.71 56.78
CA GLY A 36 58.83 -13.81 57.82
C GLY A 36 59.83 -12.67 58.24
N ALA A 37 59.30 -11.54 58.77
CA ALA A 37 59.91 -10.44 59.61
C ALA A 37 60.99 -9.49 59.01
N GLU A 38 61.16 -8.18 59.32
CA GLU A 38 60.56 -7.13 60.18
C GLU A 38 61.19 -5.74 59.84
N GLU A 39 60.43 -4.63 59.90
CA GLU A 39 60.76 -3.24 60.41
C GLU A 39 59.91 -2.11 59.75
N GLU A 40 59.16 -1.38 60.59
CA GLU A 40 58.26 -0.23 60.33
C GLU A 40 59.04 1.12 60.33
N CYS A 41 58.60 2.31 59.90
CA CYS A 41 57.38 3.01 59.44
C CYS A 41 57.86 4.41 58.90
N PRO A 42 57.03 5.39 58.42
CA PRO A 42 55.58 5.41 58.29
C PRO A 42 54.99 6.02 57.00
N ARG A 43 53.77 5.60 56.65
CA ARG A 43 52.54 6.43 56.50
C ARG A 43 51.56 5.84 55.48
N GLU A 44 50.56 5.19 56.07
CA GLU A 44 49.12 5.21 55.76
C GLU A 44 48.59 4.41 54.54
N SER A 45 48.45 3.10 54.75
CA SER A 45 47.18 2.31 54.88
C SER A 45 45.91 2.91 54.24
N ASP A 46 44.98 2.22 53.59
CA ASP A 46 44.55 0.81 53.48
C ASP A 46 43.41 0.82 52.40
N ASN A 47 43.02 -0.21 51.64
CA ASN A 47 42.81 -1.62 51.94
C ASN A 47 42.75 -2.47 50.65
N ASN A 48 43.19 -3.72 50.79
CA ASN A 48 43.12 -4.83 49.84
C ASN A 48 41.69 -5.32 49.56
N ILE A 49 41.46 -5.94 48.38
CA ILE A 49 41.27 -7.40 48.18
C ILE A 49 41.24 -7.67 46.65
N LEU A 50 42.20 -8.48 46.19
CA LEU A 50 42.26 -9.09 44.85
C LEU A 50 41.60 -10.48 44.93
N ASP A 51 40.74 -10.85 43.98
CA ASP A 51 41.12 -11.70 42.83
C ASP A 51 39.89 -12.39 42.18
N LEU A 52 39.77 -12.26 40.84
CA LEU A 52 39.70 -13.34 39.84
C LEU A 52 38.98 -12.94 38.55
N SER A 53 39.71 -13.16 37.45
CA SER A 53 39.42 -13.01 36.01
C SER A 53 39.75 -11.66 35.33
N SER A 54 41.03 -11.58 34.94
CA SER A 54 41.59 -10.80 33.83
C SER A 54 40.80 -10.96 32.53
N ASP A 55 40.53 -9.85 31.82
CA ASP A 55 41.15 -9.63 30.51
C ASP A 55 40.91 -8.20 29.94
N TYR A 56 42.03 -7.59 29.50
CA TYR A 56 42.25 -6.30 28.84
C TYR A 56 42.46 -5.02 29.69
N PRO A 57 43.71 -4.76 30.14
CA PRO A 57 44.23 -3.42 30.31
C PRO A 57 44.93 -2.97 29.01
N ARG A 58 44.20 -2.28 28.13
CA ARG A 58 44.81 -1.42 27.10
C ARG A 58 44.27 -0.03 27.35
N ASP A 59 45.15 0.97 27.47
CA ASP A 59 44.76 2.37 27.65
C ASP A 59 43.75 2.75 26.55
N LYS A 60 42.48 2.86 26.94
CA LYS A 60 41.38 3.18 26.03
C LYS A 60 41.58 4.64 25.62
N HIS A 61 41.48 4.90 24.31
CA HIS A 61 41.56 6.27 23.82
C HIS A 61 40.49 7.15 24.51
N ILE A 62 40.81 8.40 24.86
CA ILE A 62 39.94 9.30 25.61
C ILE A 62 38.56 9.55 24.98
N SER A 63 38.40 9.23 23.69
CA SER A 63 37.11 9.27 22.99
C SER A 63 36.18 8.11 23.33
N ILE A 64 36.62 7.12 24.11
CA ILE A 64 35.85 5.93 24.49
C ILE A 64 35.35 6.11 25.93
N GLN A 65 34.06 6.41 26.09
CA GLN A 65 33.47 6.78 27.39
C GLN A 65 32.17 6.02 27.66
N ARG A 66 31.80 5.84 28.94
CA ARG A 66 30.56 5.12 29.32
C ARG A 66 29.37 6.07 29.45
N HIS A 67 29.59 7.25 30.01
CA HIS A 67 28.56 8.28 30.21
C HIS A 67 29.00 9.64 29.65
N LEU A 68 28.03 10.50 29.31
CA LEU A 68 28.30 11.85 28.82
C LEU A 68 29.07 12.68 29.86
N ALA A 69 28.77 12.46 31.14
CA ALA A 69 29.47 13.08 32.26
C ALA A 69 30.97 12.75 32.28
N ASP A 70 31.40 11.61 31.72
CA ASP A 70 32.82 11.23 31.69
C ASP A 70 33.57 12.09 30.65
N LEU A 71 32.94 12.44 29.52
CA LEU A 71 33.51 13.41 28.57
C LEU A 71 33.59 14.83 29.15
N GLU A 72 32.65 15.19 30.01
CA GLU A 72 32.64 16.51 30.67
C GLU A 72 33.74 16.63 31.72
N LYS A 73 33.99 15.55 32.48
CA LYS A 73 35.10 15.48 33.44
C LYS A 73 36.46 15.65 32.77
N LEU A 74 36.64 15.19 31.54
CA LEU A 74 37.87 15.38 30.77
C LEU A 74 38.17 16.85 30.42
N ALA A 75 37.19 17.76 30.53
CA ALA A 75 37.34 19.16 30.16
C ALA A 75 37.79 20.09 31.33
N ASP A 76 38.16 19.51 32.48
CA ASP A 76 38.59 20.15 33.73
C ASP A 76 37.58 21.15 34.36
N MET A 77 37.27 20.94 35.62
CA MET A 77 36.10 21.53 36.29
C MET A 77 36.50 22.63 37.27
N ARG A 78 36.85 23.81 36.75
CA ARG A 78 36.76 25.09 37.49
C ARG A 78 35.63 25.93 36.91
N GLU A 79 34.85 26.60 37.78
CA GLU A 79 33.53 27.15 37.41
C GLU A 79 33.56 28.43 36.56
N ASP A 80 34.71 29.12 36.44
CA ASP A 80 34.78 30.45 35.82
C ASP A 80 35.73 30.60 34.60
N GLU A 81 36.27 29.51 34.06
CA GLU A 81 37.20 29.55 32.91
C GLU A 81 36.54 29.07 31.59
N ARG A 82 36.96 29.66 30.46
CA ARG A 82 36.57 29.18 29.12
C ARG A 82 37.19 27.82 28.86
N LYS A 83 36.38 26.82 28.49
CA LYS A 83 36.77 25.41 28.41
C LYS A 83 36.91 24.93 26.97
N PRO A 84 38.05 24.31 26.58
CA PRO A 84 38.20 23.65 25.29
C PRO A 84 37.43 22.31 25.27
N CYS A 85 37.25 21.74 24.07
CA CYS A 85 36.68 20.40 23.94
C CYS A 85 37.81 19.35 23.98
N PRO A 86 37.73 18.32 24.82
CA PRO A 86 38.79 17.31 24.97
C PRO A 86 39.00 16.44 23.73
N LEU A 87 38.08 16.47 22.76
CA LEU A 87 38.13 15.65 21.54
C LEU A 87 38.31 16.47 20.26
N CYS A 88 38.45 17.80 20.37
CA CYS A 88 38.63 18.69 19.22
C CYS A 88 39.87 19.59 19.39
N PRO A 89 40.62 19.85 18.30
CA PRO A 89 41.63 20.90 18.32
C PRO A 89 40.97 22.28 18.41
N GLU A 90 41.72 23.29 18.87
CA GLU A 90 41.22 24.67 19.01
C GLU A 90 40.67 25.26 17.71
N GLU A 91 41.20 24.83 16.56
CA GLU A 91 40.74 25.19 15.22
C GLU A 91 39.26 24.81 14.99
N LYS A 92 38.78 23.71 15.59
CA LYS A 92 37.40 23.20 15.45
C LYS A 92 36.48 23.64 16.57
N PHE A 93 37.01 23.83 17.78
CA PHE A 93 36.23 24.30 18.92
C PHE A 93 37.06 25.25 19.77
N LYS A 94 36.74 26.55 19.67
CA LYS A 94 37.35 27.58 20.51
C LYS A 94 36.78 27.49 21.93
N ALA A 95 37.66 27.58 22.94
CA ALA A 95 37.27 27.49 24.33
C ALA A 95 36.10 28.45 24.69
N CYS A 96 35.04 27.89 25.29
CA CYS A 96 33.77 28.58 25.54
C CYS A 96 33.23 28.26 26.94
N TYR A 97 32.17 28.96 27.36
CA TYR A 97 31.46 28.66 28.60
C TYR A 97 30.86 27.23 28.62
N SER A 98 30.73 26.67 29.82
CA SER A 98 30.31 25.29 30.11
C SER A 98 29.06 24.83 29.34
N HIS A 99 28.01 25.65 29.27
CA HIS A 99 26.77 25.31 28.56
C HIS A 99 26.96 25.09 27.05
N LYS A 100 27.87 25.83 26.40
CA LYS A 100 28.17 25.64 24.97
C LYS A 100 29.00 24.38 24.74
N LEU A 101 29.94 24.09 25.64
CA LEU A 101 30.74 22.87 25.61
C LEU A 101 29.86 21.63 25.80
N HIS A 102 28.96 21.62 26.79
CA HIS A 102 28.00 20.53 27.01
C HIS A 102 27.20 20.22 25.75
N ARG A 103 26.61 21.26 25.13
CA ARG A 103 25.83 21.10 23.89
C ARG A 103 26.68 20.59 22.73
N HIS A 104 27.96 20.98 22.67
CA HIS A 104 28.91 20.50 21.66
C HIS A 104 29.26 19.03 21.87
N LEU A 105 29.62 18.62 23.09
CA LEU A 105 29.90 17.23 23.44
C LEU A 105 28.69 16.33 23.16
N GLN A 106 27.50 16.76 23.55
CA GLN A 106 26.27 16.00 23.36
C GLN A 106 25.94 15.80 21.86
N ASN A 107 25.99 16.87 21.06
CA ASN A 107 25.50 16.81 19.68
C ASN A 107 26.56 16.33 18.67
N LEU A 108 27.83 16.72 18.85
CA LEU A 108 28.89 16.37 17.92
C LEU A 108 29.60 15.07 18.27
N HIS A 109 29.78 14.75 19.56
CA HIS A 109 30.56 13.59 19.98
C HIS A 109 29.67 12.42 20.43
N TRP A 110 28.75 12.70 21.35
CA TRP A 110 27.93 11.68 22.01
C TRP A 110 26.84 11.10 21.12
N LYS A 111 26.07 11.96 20.44
CA LYS A 111 24.92 11.55 19.59
C LYS A 111 25.33 10.71 18.38
N VAL A 112 26.55 10.91 17.86
CA VAL A 112 27.08 10.21 16.68
C VAL A 112 28.08 9.10 17.04
N SER A 113 28.18 8.74 18.32
CA SER A 113 29.04 7.65 18.79
C SER A 113 28.56 6.27 18.30
N VAL A 114 29.46 5.30 18.42
CA VAL A 114 29.18 3.86 18.24
C VAL A 114 29.25 3.19 19.60
N GLU A 115 28.21 2.45 19.97
CA GLU A 115 28.10 1.80 21.28
C GLU A 115 28.49 0.32 21.19
N PHE A 116 29.26 -0.15 22.16
CA PHE A 116 29.68 -1.54 22.31
C PHE A 116 29.91 -1.86 23.80
N GLU A 117 29.23 -2.86 24.35
CA GLU A 117 29.37 -3.32 25.76
C GLU A 117 29.32 -2.18 26.81
N GLY A 118 28.38 -1.24 26.65
CA GLY A 118 28.23 -0.10 27.56
C GLY A 118 29.31 0.99 27.42
N TYR A 119 30.26 0.84 26.50
CA TYR A 119 31.16 1.89 26.08
C TYR A 119 30.68 2.56 24.80
N ARG A 120 30.91 3.87 24.69
CA ARG A 120 30.65 4.67 23.50
C ARG A 120 31.95 5.20 22.92
N MET A 121 32.25 4.72 21.72
CA MET A 121 33.34 5.20 20.88
C MET A 121 32.87 6.47 20.19
N CYS A 122 33.17 7.62 20.79
CA CYS A 122 32.83 8.94 20.28
C CYS A 122 33.74 9.33 19.11
N ILE A 123 33.24 10.19 18.23
CA ILE A 123 34.08 10.73 17.15
C ILE A 123 35.18 11.61 17.75
N CYS A 124 36.40 11.45 17.29
CA CYS A 124 37.58 12.18 17.70
C CYS A 124 38.06 13.05 16.53
N HIS A 125 38.51 14.27 16.84
CA HIS A 125 39.11 15.20 15.91
C HIS A 125 40.56 15.55 16.25
N LEU A 126 41.09 14.98 17.34
CA LEU A 126 42.49 15.17 17.72
C LEU A 126 43.42 14.52 16.69
N PRO A 127 44.69 14.95 16.58
CA PRO A 127 45.68 14.31 15.72
C PRO A 127 46.16 12.97 16.32
N CYS A 128 45.30 11.95 16.34
CA CYS A 128 45.65 10.62 16.84
C CYS A 128 46.48 9.86 15.79
N ARG A 129 47.78 9.68 16.05
CA ARG A 129 48.67 8.91 15.16
C ARG A 129 48.23 7.43 15.11
N PRO A 130 48.30 6.76 13.94
CA PRO A 130 48.25 5.31 13.91
C PRO A 130 49.56 4.76 14.52
N VAL A 131 49.47 3.98 15.59
CA VAL A 131 50.62 3.26 16.14
C VAL A 131 50.88 2.02 15.29
N LYS A 132 51.91 2.06 14.43
CA LYS A 132 52.85 0.96 14.17
C LYS A 132 54.11 1.51 13.48
N PRO A 133 55.32 1.20 13.97
CA PRO A 133 56.57 1.54 13.29
C PRO A 133 56.85 0.50 12.19
N ASN A 134 57.19 0.94 10.98
CA ASN A 134 58.13 0.25 10.09
C ASN A 134 58.51 1.16 8.90
N LEU A 135 59.78 1.60 8.94
CA LEU A 135 60.74 1.88 7.87
C LEU A 135 60.32 2.62 6.57
N VAL A 136 60.92 3.82 6.49
CA VAL A 136 61.43 4.56 5.30
C VAL A 136 60.41 5.13 4.30
N GLY A 137 60.33 6.47 4.27
CA GLY A 137 60.00 7.21 3.06
C GLY A 137 58.95 8.32 3.23
N ASP A 138 59.45 9.55 3.30
CA ASP A 138 58.78 10.83 2.99
C ASP A 138 57.69 11.37 3.96
N GLN A 139 58.06 12.41 4.71
CA GLN A 139 57.19 13.10 5.65
C GLN A 139 56.35 14.17 4.95
N THR A 140 55.19 13.78 4.43
CA THR A 140 54.07 14.72 4.23
C THR A 140 53.04 14.51 5.35
N LEU A 141 52.98 15.48 6.27
CA LEU A 141 52.00 15.56 7.36
C LEU A 141 50.57 15.69 6.80
N SER A 142 49.94 14.57 6.46
CA SER A 142 48.52 14.54 6.12
C SER A 142 47.69 14.77 7.37
N LYS A 143 46.99 15.91 7.47
CA LYS A 143 46.04 16.20 8.55
C LYS A 143 44.96 15.11 8.58
N MET A 144 44.97 14.25 9.61
CA MET A 144 43.95 13.22 9.81
C MET A 144 42.57 13.87 10.02
N GLY A 145 41.55 13.43 9.28
CA GLY A 145 40.17 13.86 9.46
C GLY A 145 39.53 13.31 10.74
N ALA A 146 38.23 13.62 10.92
CA ALA A 146 37.44 13.05 12.01
C ALA A 146 37.44 11.52 11.96
N HIS A 147 37.55 10.85 13.11
CA HIS A 147 37.67 9.39 13.17
C HIS A 147 37.14 8.80 14.48
N TYR A 148 37.10 7.49 14.57
CA TYR A 148 36.64 6.70 15.71
C TYR A 148 37.75 5.73 16.11
N HIS A 149 37.89 5.44 17.41
CA HIS A 149 38.83 4.44 17.91
C HIS A 149 38.09 3.17 18.32
N CYS A 150 38.51 2.02 17.80
CA CYS A 150 37.94 0.74 18.17
C CYS A 150 38.35 0.35 19.59
N ILE A 151 37.39 0.01 20.45
CA ILE A 151 37.69 -0.47 21.81
C ILE A 151 38.36 -1.86 21.82
N ILE A 152 38.15 -2.66 20.78
CA ILE A 152 38.63 -4.05 20.69
C ILE A 152 40.07 -4.10 20.18
N CYS A 153 40.36 -3.44 19.05
CA CYS A 153 41.67 -3.51 18.41
C CYS A 153 42.44 -2.17 18.33
N SER A 154 41.90 -1.10 18.91
CA SER A 154 42.48 0.25 18.87
C SER A 154 42.62 0.88 17.48
N ALA A 155 42.05 0.25 16.44
CA ALA A 155 42.08 0.79 15.08
C ALA A 155 41.33 2.11 14.96
N THR A 156 41.88 3.01 14.15
CA THR A 156 41.28 4.30 13.83
C THR A 156 40.45 4.17 12.55
N ILE A 157 39.14 4.43 12.62
CA ILE A 157 38.20 4.30 11.51
C ILE A 157 37.52 5.64 11.22
N VAL A 158 37.52 6.08 9.97
CA VAL A 158 37.09 7.45 9.61
C VAL A 158 35.56 7.61 9.60
N ARG A 159 34.82 6.59 9.18
CA ARG A 159 33.35 6.66 9.03
C ARG A 159 32.63 5.83 10.08
N ARG A 160 31.47 6.31 10.53
CA ARG A 160 30.62 5.62 11.52
C ARG A 160 30.14 4.26 11.02
N THR A 161 29.70 4.18 9.76
CA THR A 161 29.25 2.93 9.11
C THR A 161 30.35 1.87 9.10
N ASP A 162 31.56 2.32 8.80
CA ASP A 162 32.74 1.44 8.70
C ASP A 162 33.16 0.98 10.10
N MET A 163 33.00 1.82 11.12
CA MET A 163 33.25 1.44 12.51
C MET A 163 32.23 0.40 13.00
N ILE A 164 30.95 0.55 12.67
CA ILE A 164 29.92 -0.46 12.98
C ILE A 164 30.26 -1.79 12.27
N GLY A 165 30.57 -1.75 10.98
CA GLY A 165 30.99 -2.93 10.23
C GLY A 165 32.29 -3.55 10.76
N HIS A 166 33.22 -2.72 11.25
CA HIS A 166 34.48 -3.16 11.83
C HIS A 166 34.26 -3.89 13.17
N VAL A 167 33.43 -3.36 14.07
CA VAL A 167 33.08 -4.05 15.32
C VAL A 167 32.31 -5.34 15.03
N ASN A 168 31.39 -5.35 14.06
CA ASN A 168 30.69 -6.57 13.66
C ASN A 168 31.64 -7.67 13.15
N ARG A 169 32.78 -7.31 12.54
CA ARG A 169 33.80 -8.30 12.16
C ARG A 169 34.51 -8.92 13.36
N HIS A 170 34.73 -8.17 14.44
CA HIS A 170 35.26 -8.73 15.68
C HIS A 170 34.27 -9.72 16.31
N VAL A 171 32.98 -9.36 16.35
CA VAL A 171 31.90 -10.24 16.84
C VAL A 171 31.80 -11.52 16.01
N ASN A 172 31.79 -11.40 14.68
CA ASN A 172 31.63 -12.57 13.79
C ASN A 172 32.83 -13.50 13.78
N LYS A 173 34.03 -13.00 14.11
CA LYS A 173 35.24 -13.82 14.24
C LYS A 173 35.37 -14.49 15.61
N GLY A 174 34.43 -14.27 16.53
CA GLY A 174 34.51 -14.80 17.89
C GLY A 174 35.62 -14.17 18.72
N GLU A 175 36.15 -13.01 18.31
CA GLU A 175 37.19 -12.28 19.05
C GLU A 175 36.62 -11.58 20.31
N THR A 176 35.29 -11.62 20.48
CA THR A 176 34.54 -11.14 21.65
C THR A 176 33.31 -12.03 21.90
N GLU A 177 33.02 -12.40 23.15
CA GLU A 177 31.86 -13.23 23.51
C GLU A 177 30.50 -12.50 23.39
N SER A 178 30.51 -11.19 23.15
CA SER A 178 29.31 -10.37 23.09
C SER A 178 28.68 -10.28 21.70
N ARG A 179 27.38 -10.57 21.64
CA ARG A 179 26.54 -10.24 20.49
C ARG A 179 26.37 -8.72 20.42
N PHE A 180 26.50 -8.14 19.23
CA PHE A 180 26.21 -6.73 18.99
C PHE A 180 24.75 -6.44 19.34
N ILE A 181 24.51 -5.92 20.54
CA ILE A 181 23.19 -5.43 20.94
C ILE A 181 23.02 -4.08 20.24
N THR A 182 22.49 -4.09 19.03
CA THR A 182 21.70 -2.94 18.57
C THR A 182 20.66 -2.69 19.63
N VAL A 183 20.86 -1.62 20.42
CA VAL A 183 19.93 -0.99 21.35
C VAL A 183 18.58 -1.72 21.36
N ARG A 184 18.34 -2.56 22.38
CA ARG A 184 16.95 -2.72 22.84
C ARG A 184 16.50 -1.30 23.15
N ALA A 185 15.55 -0.80 22.36
CA ALA A 185 14.82 0.40 22.71
C ALA A 185 14.49 0.33 24.21
N PRO A 186 14.62 1.43 24.98
CA PRO A 186 14.16 1.42 26.37
C PRO A 186 12.75 0.86 26.33
N LYS A 187 12.48 -0.27 27.03
CA LYS A 187 11.22 -1.05 26.94
C LYS A 187 10.11 -0.13 26.44
N SER A 188 9.87 -0.13 25.12
CA SER A 188 8.91 0.82 24.57
C SER A 188 7.62 0.42 25.23
N SER A 189 7.05 1.30 26.05
CA SER A 189 5.78 1.03 26.71
C SER A 189 4.79 0.75 25.59
N TYR A 190 4.49 -0.53 25.37
CA TYR A 190 3.50 -0.93 24.39
C TYR A 190 2.16 -0.37 24.86
N GLU A 191 1.45 0.27 23.94
CA GLU A 191 0.10 0.72 24.20
C GLU A 191 -0.85 -0.38 23.71
N VAL A 192 -1.86 -0.71 24.52
CA VAL A 192 -2.92 -1.63 24.09
C VAL A 192 -4.03 -0.79 23.49
N VAL A 193 -4.26 -0.97 22.19
CA VAL A 193 -5.39 -0.36 21.48
C VAL A 193 -6.45 -1.42 21.26
N LYS A 194 -7.71 -1.03 21.51
CA LYS A 194 -8.87 -1.91 21.30
C LYS A 194 -9.64 -1.47 20.06
N GLU A 195 -9.81 -2.38 19.10
CA GLU A 195 -10.63 -2.16 17.91
C GLU A 195 -11.56 -3.35 17.65
N SER A 196 -12.86 -3.08 17.53
CA SER A 196 -13.89 -4.10 17.26
C SER A 196 -13.79 -5.30 18.21
N ALA A 197 -13.65 -5.01 19.51
CA ALA A 197 -13.45 -5.98 20.58
C ALA A 197 -12.16 -6.83 20.49
N THR A 198 -11.19 -6.48 19.64
CA THR A 198 -9.86 -7.10 19.58
C THR A 198 -8.83 -6.16 20.19
N ASP A 199 -8.04 -6.67 21.13
CA ASP A 199 -6.99 -5.91 21.81
C ASP A 199 -5.65 -6.15 21.11
N VAL A 200 -4.92 -5.10 20.75
CA VAL A 200 -3.60 -5.22 20.09
C VAL A 200 -2.58 -4.30 20.73
N GLN A 201 -1.40 -4.83 20.97
CA GLN A 201 -0.23 -4.07 21.36
C GLN A 201 0.33 -3.33 20.15
N VAL A 202 0.62 -2.05 20.35
CA VAL A 202 1.23 -1.18 19.35
C VAL A 202 2.38 -0.40 19.97
N LEU A 203 3.35 -0.01 19.15
CA LEU A 203 4.41 0.89 19.58
C LEU A 203 3.86 2.34 19.66
N PRO A 204 4.40 3.22 20.52
CA PRO A 204 3.94 4.62 20.59
C PRO A 204 4.04 5.36 19.24
N ASN A 205 4.98 4.98 18.37
CA ASN A 205 5.16 5.52 17.02
C ASN A 205 4.39 4.76 15.93
N HIS A 206 3.43 3.91 16.28
CA HIS A 206 2.70 3.04 15.35
C HIS A 206 2.09 3.75 14.13
N SER A 207 1.70 5.01 14.27
CA SER A 207 1.12 5.82 13.19
C SER A 207 2.14 6.26 12.13
N THR A 208 3.42 6.37 12.52
CA THR A 208 4.56 6.71 11.64
C THR A 208 5.77 5.86 12.05
N PRO A 209 5.72 4.54 11.78
CA PRO A 209 6.73 3.60 12.25
C PRO A 209 8.05 3.83 11.53
N GLN A 210 9.17 3.46 12.16
CA GLN A 210 10.41 3.26 11.42
C GLN A 210 10.30 2.02 10.53
N LYS A 211 11.20 1.85 9.55
CA LYS A 211 11.16 0.69 8.63
C LYS A 211 11.17 -0.68 9.33
N THR A 212 11.69 -0.74 10.55
CA THR A 212 11.82 -1.95 11.37
C THR A 212 10.66 -2.17 12.33
N ASP A 213 9.78 -1.18 12.48
CA ASP A 213 8.71 -1.17 13.47
C ASP A 213 7.41 -1.70 12.85
N SER A 214 6.56 -2.29 13.68
CA SER A 214 5.22 -2.74 13.27
C SER A 214 4.29 -1.56 13.03
N TYR A 215 3.52 -1.62 11.95
CA TYR A 215 2.57 -0.57 11.58
C TYR A 215 1.19 -0.80 12.18
N PHE A 216 0.57 0.28 12.65
CA PHE A 216 -0.85 0.30 12.92
C PHE A 216 -1.41 1.68 12.57
N ASN A 217 -2.46 1.71 11.75
CA ASN A 217 -3.12 2.95 11.38
C ASN A 217 -4.60 2.93 11.79
N PRO A 218 -5.00 3.75 12.77
CA PRO A 218 -6.40 3.89 13.16
C PRO A 218 -7.30 4.35 12.00
N LYS A 219 -6.78 5.13 11.04
CA LYS A 219 -7.57 5.61 9.88
C LYS A 219 -7.98 4.50 8.92
N MET A 220 -7.37 3.32 9.01
CA MET A 220 -7.70 2.15 8.20
C MET A 220 -8.81 1.29 8.83
N LYS A 221 -9.45 1.74 9.92
CA LYS A 221 -10.55 1.01 10.57
C LYS A 221 -11.70 0.70 9.60
N LEU A 222 -12.18 1.69 8.84
CA LEU A 222 -13.23 1.49 7.83
C LEU A 222 -12.80 0.48 6.75
N ASN A 223 -11.54 0.51 6.32
CA ASN A 223 -10.98 -0.46 5.37
C ASN A 223 -11.07 -1.89 5.94
N ARG A 224 -10.56 -2.10 7.16
CA ARG A 224 -10.64 -3.40 7.87
C ARG A 224 -12.07 -3.89 8.04
N GLN A 225 -13.02 -3.00 8.37
CA GLN A 225 -14.44 -3.36 8.49
C GLN A 225 -15.06 -3.81 7.16
N LEU A 226 -14.75 -3.15 6.05
CA LEU A 226 -15.23 -3.56 4.72
C LEU A 226 -14.68 -4.94 4.32
N ILE A 227 -13.39 -5.18 4.58
CA ILE A 227 -12.73 -6.47 4.30
C ILE A 227 -13.34 -7.58 5.16
N PHE A 228 -13.56 -7.30 6.45
CA PHE A 228 -14.25 -8.21 7.37
C PHE A 228 -15.64 -8.58 6.84
N CYS A 229 -16.44 -7.61 6.39
CA CYS A 229 -17.76 -7.88 5.83
C CYS A 229 -17.67 -8.77 4.56
N ALA A 230 -16.69 -8.51 3.68
CA ALA A 230 -16.52 -9.32 2.48
C ALA A 230 -16.13 -10.78 2.83
N LEU A 231 -15.26 -10.95 3.82
CA LEU A 231 -14.89 -12.27 4.33
C LEU A 231 -16.07 -12.99 5.00
N ALA A 232 -16.85 -12.28 5.81
CA ALA A 232 -18.03 -12.83 6.47
C ALA A 232 -19.06 -13.36 5.45
N VAL A 233 -19.31 -12.61 4.37
CA VAL A 233 -20.17 -13.06 3.27
C VAL A 233 -19.63 -14.35 2.62
N LEU A 234 -18.32 -14.42 2.36
CA LEU A 234 -17.71 -15.64 1.80
C LEU A 234 -17.78 -16.83 2.77
N ALA A 235 -17.58 -16.58 4.07
CA ALA A 235 -17.72 -17.59 5.11
C ALA A 235 -19.17 -18.11 5.23
N GLY A 236 -20.16 -17.32 4.84
CA GLY A 236 -21.55 -17.76 4.70
C GLY A 236 -21.78 -18.72 3.52
N GLU A 237 -20.95 -18.64 2.47
CA GLU A 237 -21.08 -19.46 1.25
C GLU A 237 -20.38 -20.82 1.38
N ARG A 238 -19.27 -20.91 2.13
CA ARG A 238 -18.46 -22.13 2.32
C ARG A 238 -17.83 -22.17 3.71
N LYS A 239 -17.68 -23.36 4.31
CA LYS A 239 -17.05 -23.54 5.63
C LYS A 239 -16.27 -24.86 5.73
N PRO A 240 -15.06 -24.89 6.33
CA PRO A 240 -14.24 -23.72 6.69
C PRO A 240 -13.54 -23.12 5.45
N ILE A 241 -13.33 -21.79 5.43
CA ILE A 241 -12.55 -21.13 4.38
C ILE A 241 -11.12 -20.84 4.85
N GLU A 242 -10.12 -21.10 4.00
CA GLU A 242 -8.73 -20.75 4.32
C GLU A 242 -8.43 -19.31 3.90
N CYS A 243 -7.98 -18.52 4.88
CA CYS A 243 -7.83 -17.07 4.76
C CYS A 243 -6.38 -16.67 5.02
N LEU A 244 -5.85 -15.80 4.17
CA LEU A 244 -4.51 -15.23 4.30
C LEU A 244 -4.60 -13.72 4.54
N ASP A 245 -4.11 -13.29 5.70
CA ASP A 245 -3.66 -11.92 5.94
C ASP A 245 -2.18 -11.86 5.56
N ALA A 246 -1.88 -11.39 4.34
CA ALA A 246 -0.53 -11.51 3.76
C ALA A 246 0.49 -10.54 4.39
N PHE A 247 0.00 -9.46 5.02
CA PHE A 247 0.78 -8.38 5.63
C PHE A 247 0.21 -8.06 7.02
N GLY A 248 0.49 -8.93 7.98
CA GLY A 248 -0.12 -8.87 9.30
C GLY A 248 0.24 -7.63 10.10
N ALA A 249 1.50 -7.15 10.05
CA ALA A 249 2.04 -6.09 10.90
C ALA A 249 1.80 -6.33 12.40
N THR A 250 0.69 -5.82 12.95
CA THR A 250 0.25 -6.09 14.34
C THR A 250 -0.64 -7.33 14.47
N GLY A 251 -1.16 -7.83 13.35
CA GLY A 251 -2.10 -8.95 13.26
C GLY A 251 -3.56 -8.55 13.46
N ILE A 252 -3.88 -7.26 13.63
CA ILE A 252 -5.22 -6.80 14.00
C ILE A 252 -6.34 -7.37 13.10
N MET A 253 -6.09 -7.44 11.79
CA MET A 253 -7.09 -7.86 10.83
C MET A 253 -7.32 -9.38 10.89
N GLY A 254 -6.27 -10.19 10.75
CA GLY A 254 -6.38 -11.65 10.93
C GLY A 254 -6.93 -12.06 12.31
N LEU A 255 -6.59 -11.33 13.38
CA LEU A 255 -7.15 -11.55 14.72
C LEU A 255 -8.66 -11.26 14.76
N GLN A 256 -9.13 -10.17 14.15
CA GLN A 256 -10.57 -9.89 14.05
C GLN A 256 -11.30 -11.00 13.28
N TRP A 257 -10.72 -11.51 12.20
CA TRP A 257 -11.31 -12.63 11.43
C TRP A 257 -11.48 -13.87 12.30
N ALA A 258 -10.41 -14.31 12.96
CA ALA A 258 -10.43 -15.48 13.83
C ALA A 258 -11.40 -15.30 15.01
N LYS A 259 -11.41 -14.13 15.64
CA LYS A 259 -12.22 -13.85 16.85
C LYS A 259 -13.72 -13.95 16.59
N HIS A 260 -14.14 -13.36 15.47
CA HIS A 260 -15.56 -13.12 15.20
C HIS A 260 -16.17 -14.17 14.25
N LEU A 261 -15.38 -14.79 13.37
CA LEU A 261 -15.87 -15.81 12.44
C LEU A 261 -15.59 -17.25 12.92
N ARG A 262 -14.68 -17.43 13.89
CA ARG A 262 -14.37 -18.70 14.58
C ARG A 262 -14.20 -19.87 13.59
N SER A 263 -14.93 -20.98 13.80
CA SER A 263 -14.85 -22.22 13.00
C SER A 263 -15.22 -22.06 11.54
N SER A 264 -15.77 -20.92 11.14
CA SER A 264 -16.04 -20.64 9.73
C SER A 264 -14.77 -20.34 8.93
N VAL A 265 -13.67 -19.97 9.60
CA VAL A 265 -12.41 -19.56 8.95
C VAL A 265 -11.19 -20.26 9.54
N LYS A 266 -10.22 -20.61 8.69
CA LYS A 266 -8.86 -20.98 9.08
C LYS A 266 -7.92 -19.83 8.71
N VAL A 267 -7.39 -19.11 9.70
CA VAL A 267 -6.65 -17.86 9.48
C VAL A 267 -5.13 -18.10 9.51
N THR A 268 -4.47 -17.62 8.47
CA THR A 268 -3.01 -17.44 8.40
C THR A 268 -2.69 -15.96 8.46
N ILE A 269 -1.84 -15.55 9.40
CA ILE A 269 -1.29 -14.21 9.48
C ILE A 269 0.20 -14.27 9.13
N ASN A 270 0.59 -13.62 8.04
CA ASN A 270 1.95 -13.61 7.54
C ASN A 270 2.58 -12.23 7.69
N ASP A 271 3.86 -12.17 8.05
CA ASP A 271 4.67 -10.97 7.91
C ASP A 271 6.13 -11.32 7.61
N CYS A 272 6.86 -10.49 6.87
CA CYS A 272 8.27 -10.73 6.60
C CYS A 272 9.18 -10.24 7.74
N ASN A 273 8.71 -9.27 8.54
CA ASN A 273 9.43 -8.70 9.67
C ASN A 273 9.28 -9.57 10.93
N GLU A 274 10.41 -9.94 11.52
CA GLU A 274 10.46 -10.76 12.74
C GLU A 274 9.84 -10.07 13.96
N ASN A 275 10.00 -8.75 14.07
CA ASN A 275 9.39 -7.97 15.15
C ASN A 275 7.86 -8.03 15.05
N SER A 276 7.33 -7.91 13.82
CA SER A 276 5.90 -8.01 13.53
C SER A 276 5.38 -9.41 13.81
N VAL A 277 6.09 -10.46 13.39
CA VAL A 277 5.72 -11.85 13.73
C VAL A 277 5.70 -12.11 15.23
N THR A 278 6.66 -11.57 15.98
CA THR A 278 6.69 -11.69 17.45
C THR A 278 5.50 -10.97 18.08
N MET A 279 5.21 -9.75 17.64
CA MET A 279 4.07 -8.96 18.10
C MET A 279 2.72 -9.61 17.75
N ILE A 280 2.59 -10.20 16.55
CA ILE A 280 1.39 -10.95 16.15
C ILE A 280 1.15 -12.10 17.12
N LYS A 281 2.20 -12.85 17.48
CA LYS A 281 2.10 -13.94 18.47
C LYS A 281 1.67 -13.41 19.82
N GLU A 282 2.29 -12.33 20.33
CA GLU A 282 1.89 -11.70 21.60
C GLU A 282 0.43 -11.25 21.58
N ASN A 283 -0.02 -10.65 20.47
CA ASN A 283 -1.42 -10.23 20.29
C ASN A 283 -2.41 -11.41 20.18
N CYS A 284 -1.99 -12.55 19.62
CA CYS A 284 -2.79 -13.79 19.67
C CYS A 284 -3.03 -14.22 21.12
N HIS A 285 -1.97 -14.26 21.94
CA HIS A 285 -2.07 -14.62 23.35
C HIS A 285 -2.91 -13.60 24.14
N LEU A 286 -2.76 -12.30 23.86
CA LEU A 286 -3.56 -11.24 24.47
C LEU A 286 -5.07 -11.43 24.23
N ASN A 287 -5.44 -11.98 23.07
CA ASN A 287 -6.82 -12.29 22.71
C ASN A 287 -7.25 -13.73 23.07
N LYS A 288 -6.44 -14.48 23.82
CA LYS A 288 -6.70 -15.87 24.25
C LYS A 288 -6.84 -16.85 23.08
N MET A 289 -6.10 -16.61 21.99
CA MET A 289 -6.09 -17.47 20.80
C MET A 289 -4.87 -18.39 20.80
N LYS A 290 -5.03 -19.60 20.27
CA LYS A 290 -3.92 -20.55 20.13
C LYS A 290 -3.14 -20.26 18.85
N VAL A 291 -1.82 -20.43 18.90
CA VAL A 291 -0.95 -20.22 17.73
C VAL A 291 -0.35 -21.55 17.29
N LYS A 292 -0.52 -21.92 16.01
CA LYS A 292 0.21 -23.01 15.38
C LYS A 292 1.53 -22.48 14.85
N LEU A 293 2.65 -23.06 15.29
CA LEU A 293 3.98 -22.75 14.78
C LEU A 293 4.31 -23.69 13.63
N ASN A 294 4.70 -23.14 12.47
CA ASN A 294 5.43 -23.90 11.46
C ASN A 294 6.91 -23.95 11.88
N ILE A 295 7.23 -24.82 12.84
CA ILE A 295 8.59 -25.33 12.95
C ILE A 295 8.71 -26.36 11.83
N ARG A 296 9.70 -26.20 10.94
CA ARG A 296 9.97 -27.20 9.90
C ARG A 296 10.18 -28.53 10.60
N GLU A 297 9.46 -29.55 10.13
CA GLU A 297 9.58 -30.93 10.55
C GLU A 297 10.99 -31.44 10.28
N GLU A 298 11.88 -31.23 11.23
CA GLU A 298 13.06 -32.04 11.50
C GLU A 298 13.06 -32.31 13.00
N ASP A 299 12.06 -33.07 13.45
CA ASP A 299 12.18 -34.05 14.53
C ASP A 299 10.87 -34.85 14.60
N ASN A 300 10.97 -36.13 14.28
CA ASN A 300 9.92 -37.12 14.47
C ASN A 300 9.62 -37.25 15.97
N ASP A 301 8.35 -37.12 16.36
CA ASP A 301 7.79 -38.14 17.25
C ASP A 301 6.30 -38.34 17.01
N GLU A 302 5.97 -39.60 16.74
CA GLU A 302 4.63 -40.14 16.64
C GLU A 302 3.93 -39.99 17.99
N THR A 303 3.14 -38.93 18.14
CA THR A 303 2.06 -38.92 19.14
C THR A 303 0.73 -38.80 18.42
N VAL A 304 0.17 -39.99 18.13
CA VAL A 304 -1.25 -40.19 17.83
C VAL A 304 -2.05 -39.76 19.06
N GLY A 305 -2.31 -38.46 19.15
CA GLY A 305 -3.27 -37.87 20.06
C GLY A 305 -4.53 -37.52 19.27
N ASN A 306 -5.59 -38.31 19.45
CA ASN A 306 -6.96 -37.90 19.13
C ASN A 306 -7.29 -36.65 19.96
N GLY A 307 -6.97 -35.47 19.43
CA GLY A 307 -7.35 -34.18 19.98
C GLY A 307 -8.24 -33.46 18.99
N GLU A 308 -9.46 -33.13 19.41
CA GLU A 308 -10.36 -32.24 18.66
C GLU A 308 -9.56 -31.03 18.16
N GLU A 309 -9.46 -30.85 16.83
CA GLU A 309 -8.86 -29.67 16.21
C GLU A 309 -9.61 -28.44 16.72
N SER A 310 -9.07 -27.79 17.76
CA SER A 310 -9.73 -26.64 18.35
C SER A 310 -9.74 -25.51 17.33
N SER A 311 -10.95 -25.12 16.94
CA SER A 311 -11.32 -24.08 15.97
C SER A 311 -10.63 -22.71 16.14
N ASP A 312 -9.95 -22.46 17.25
CA ASP A 312 -9.39 -21.14 17.61
C ASP A 312 -7.87 -21.05 17.36
N THR A 313 -7.36 -21.88 16.44
CA THR A 313 -5.93 -21.93 16.14
C THR A 313 -5.60 -21.05 14.94
N ILE A 314 -4.74 -20.04 15.17
CA ILE A 314 -4.21 -19.14 14.13
C ILE A 314 -2.83 -19.62 13.72
N GLU A 315 -2.58 -19.70 12.42
CA GLU A 315 -1.24 -19.96 11.90
C GLU A 315 -0.50 -18.63 11.70
N VAL A 316 0.71 -18.52 12.25
CA VAL A 316 1.55 -17.32 12.09
C VAL A 316 2.82 -17.69 11.34
N THR A 317 3.08 -17.02 10.21
CA THR A 317 4.21 -17.33 9.33
C THR A 317 5.15 -16.13 9.15
N LYS A 318 6.46 -16.42 9.05
CA LYS A 318 7.50 -15.43 8.71
C LYS A 318 8.00 -15.65 7.28
N MET A 319 7.31 -15.11 6.29
CA MET A 319 7.66 -15.30 4.88
C MET A 319 7.40 -14.04 4.05
N ASP A 320 8.05 -13.93 2.89
CA ASP A 320 7.62 -13.00 1.85
C ASP A 320 6.21 -13.41 1.37
N ALA A 321 5.33 -12.44 1.21
CA ALA A 321 3.94 -12.67 0.79
C ALA A 321 3.85 -13.43 -0.54
N ASN A 322 4.79 -13.21 -1.48
CA ASN A 322 4.84 -13.95 -2.73
C ASN A 322 5.11 -15.44 -2.50
N VAL A 323 5.97 -15.78 -1.54
CA VAL A 323 6.36 -17.17 -1.26
C VAL A 323 5.18 -17.93 -0.66
N VAL A 324 4.53 -17.40 0.39
CA VAL A 324 3.40 -18.10 1.04
C VAL A 324 2.24 -18.36 0.07
N MET A 325 1.96 -17.43 -0.84
CA MET A 325 0.92 -17.59 -1.87
C MET A 325 1.31 -18.63 -2.95
N HIS A 326 2.59 -18.91 -3.15
CA HIS A 326 3.06 -19.96 -4.05
C HIS A 326 3.09 -21.34 -3.38
N LEU A 327 3.32 -21.40 -2.06
CA LEU A 327 3.42 -22.67 -1.33
C LEU A 327 2.07 -23.37 -1.15
N ARG A 328 0.98 -22.61 -1.01
CA ARG A 328 -0.37 -23.19 -0.90
C ARG A 328 -1.47 -22.28 -1.46
N SER A 329 -2.65 -22.86 -1.59
CA SER A 329 -3.86 -22.17 -2.06
C SER A 329 -4.67 -21.62 -0.90
N PHE A 330 -5.41 -20.53 -1.14
CA PHE A 330 -6.33 -19.92 -0.18
C PHE A 330 -7.68 -19.61 -0.85
N ASP A 331 -8.75 -19.56 -0.06
CA ASP A 331 -10.08 -19.11 -0.48
C ASP A 331 -10.22 -17.60 -0.39
N PHE A 332 -9.57 -16.97 0.59
CA PHE A 332 -9.56 -15.53 0.78
C PHE A 332 -8.12 -15.03 0.95
N ILE A 333 -7.70 -14.10 0.10
CA ILE A 333 -6.37 -13.47 0.19
C ILE A 333 -6.57 -11.97 0.36
N HIS A 334 -5.99 -11.38 1.41
CA HIS A 334 -5.90 -9.93 1.56
C HIS A 334 -4.47 -9.44 1.37
N LEU A 335 -4.31 -8.42 0.50
CA LEU A 335 -3.04 -7.73 0.25
C LEU A 335 -3.14 -6.28 0.75
N ASP A 336 -2.40 -5.92 1.80
CA ASP A 336 -2.24 -4.54 2.27
C ASP A 336 -0.76 -4.15 2.43
N PRO A 337 0.03 -4.14 1.35
CA PRO A 337 1.39 -3.65 1.41
C PRO A 337 1.42 -2.12 1.53
N PHE A 338 2.53 -1.60 2.05
CA PHE A 338 2.82 -0.18 1.95
C PHE A 338 2.97 0.27 0.49
N GLY A 339 2.16 1.26 0.09
CA GLY A 339 2.16 1.79 -1.26
C GLY A 339 1.33 0.95 -2.22
N SER A 340 1.98 0.18 -3.09
CA SER A 340 1.33 -0.48 -4.24
C SER A 340 1.19 -1.99 -4.04
N SER A 341 0.01 -2.53 -4.35
CA SER A 341 -0.27 -3.97 -4.31
C SER A 341 0.20 -4.74 -5.55
N VAL A 342 0.65 -4.05 -6.61
CA VAL A 342 0.87 -4.68 -7.93
C VAL A 342 1.90 -5.81 -7.89
N SER A 343 2.98 -5.66 -7.12
CA SER A 343 4.08 -6.63 -7.07
C SER A 343 3.67 -8.01 -6.56
N TYR A 344 2.50 -8.14 -5.94
CA TYR A 344 2.01 -9.38 -5.33
C TYR A 344 0.87 -10.03 -6.11
N LEU A 345 0.36 -9.38 -7.16
CA LEU A 345 -0.81 -9.84 -7.90
C LEU A 345 -0.56 -11.17 -8.61
N ASP A 346 0.60 -11.34 -9.25
CA ASP A 346 0.92 -12.58 -9.96
C ASP A 346 0.92 -13.79 -9.03
N SER A 347 1.50 -13.64 -7.84
CA SER A 347 1.51 -14.67 -6.80
C SER A 347 0.11 -14.97 -6.29
N ALA A 348 -0.70 -13.94 -6.00
CA ALA A 348 -2.07 -14.11 -5.53
C ALA A 348 -2.93 -14.89 -6.53
N PHE A 349 -2.85 -14.55 -7.81
CA PHE A 349 -3.67 -15.21 -8.84
C PHE A 349 -3.15 -16.57 -9.28
N ARG A 350 -1.93 -16.99 -8.89
CA ARG A 350 -1.39 -18.29 -9.28
C ARG A 350 -2.19 -19.43 -8.67
N ASN A 351 -2.35 -19.43 -7.35
CA ASN A 351 -2.90 -20.54 -6.56
C ASN A 351 -4.25 -20.23 -5.87
N VAL A 352 -4.81 -19.03 -5.99
CA VAL A 352 -6.16 -18.74 -5.46
C VAL A 352 -7.19 -19.73 -6.00
N ARG A 353 -8.06 -20.21 -5.11
CA ARG A 353 -9.10 -21.21 -5.42
C ARG A 353 -10.19 -20.62 -6.32
N ASN A 354 -10.89 -21.50 -7.04
CA ASN A 354 -12.02 -21.07 -7.87
C ASN A 354 -13.16 -20.53 -6.98
N PHE A 355 -13.73 -19.40 -7.38
CA PHE A 355 -14.65 -18.58 -6.58
C PHE A 355 -14.06 -18.05 -5.27
N GLY A 356 -12.74 -18.14 -5.08
CA GLY A 356 -12.05 -17.44 -4.01
C GLY A 356 -12.11 -15.91 -4.20
N ILE A 357 -11.85 -15.18 -3.13
CA ILE A 357 -11.83 -13.72 -3.12
C ILE A 357 -10.39 -13.24 -2.94
N VAL A 358 -9.99 -12.31 -3.80
CA VAL A 358 -8.78 -11.50 -3.60
C VAL A 358 -9.22 -10.09 -3.26
N SER A 359 -8.86 -9.66 -2.05
CA SER A 359 -9.03 -8.30 -1.59
C SER A 359 -7.66 -7.62 -1.57
N LEU A 360 -7.58 -6.39 -2.05
CA LEU A 360 -6.33 -5.63 -2.01
C LEU A 360 -6.56 -4.16 -1.72
N THR A 361 -5.63 -3.59 -0.97
CA THR A 361 -5.59 -2.19 -0.60
C THR A 361 -4.33 -1.58 -1.22
N SER A 362 -4.50 -0.46 -1.94
CA SER A 362 -3.41 0.36 -2.43
C SER A 362 -3.43 1.72 -1.73
N THR A 363 -2.29 2.12 -1.18
CA THR A 363 -2.06 3.38 -0.48
C THR A 363 -1.12 4.32 -1.24
N ASP A 364 -0.70 3.96 -2.45
CA ASP A 364 0.10 4.78 -3.38
C ASP A 364 -0.73 5.88 -4.08
N ILE A 365 -1.52 6.61 -3.29
CA ILE A 365 -2.49 7.64 -3.69
C ILE A 365 -1.87 8.71 -4.60
N SER A 366 -0.60 9.08 -4.39
CA SER A 366 0.09 10.04 -5.26
C SER A 366 0.13 9.57 -6.72
N SER A 367 0.39 8.28 -6.95
CA SER A 367 0.39 7.71 -8.29
C SER A 367 -1.03 7.62 -8.84
N LEU A 368 -1.95 6.99 -8.09
CA LEU A 368 -3.31 6.70 -8.51
C LEU A 368 -4.16 7.95 -8.75
N TYR A 369 -3.94 9.03 -8.00
CA TYR A 369 -4.66 10.30 -8.17
C TYR A 369 -3.93 11.27 -9.12
N ALA A 370 -3.10 10.71 -10.02
CA ALA A 370 -2.41 11.42 -11.09
C ALA A 370 -1.49 12.57 -10.64
N LYS A 371 -0.99 12.55 -9.39
CA LYS A 371 0.05 13.50 -8.92
C LYS A 371 1.43 13.06 -9.43
N ALA A 372 1.68 11.76 -9.51
CA ALA A 372 2.92 11.16 -10.01
C ALA A 372 2.63 10.16 -11.15
N GLN A 373 2.29 10.69 -12.33
CA GLN A 373 1.83 9.91 -13.49
C GLN A 373 2.84 8.84 -13.95
N HIS A 374 4.14 9.14 -13.89
CA HIS A 374 5.19 8.19 -14.24
C HIS A 374 5.22 6.96 -13.31
N VAL A 375 4.79 7.10 -12.04
CA VAL A 375 4.66 5.97 -11.11
C VAL A 375 3.44 5.14 -11.47
N ALA A 376 2.32 5.79 -11.82
CA ALA A 376 1.12 5.09 -12.28
C ALA A 376 1.38 4.29 -13.55
N LEU A 377 2.18 4.83 -14.48
CA LEU A 377 2.62 4.14 -15.68
C LEU A 377 3.48 2.91 -15.34
N ARG A 378 4.47 3.03 -14.44
CA ARG A 378 5.34 1.91 -14.06
C ARG A 378 4.61 0.81 -13.29
N HIS A 379 3.78 1.17 -12.31
CA HIS A 379 3.10 0.18 -11.46
C HIS A 379 1.87 -0.40 -12.16
N TYR A 380 1.02 0.44 -12.75
CA TYR A 380 -0.27 0.01 -13.27
C TYR A 380 -0.33 -0.06 -14.79
N GLY A 381 0.76 0.25 -15.50
CA GLY A 381 0.78 0.26 -16.98
C GLY A 381 -0.21 1.25 -17.58
N CYS A 382 -0.62 2.29 -16.83
CA CYS A 382 -1.77 3.12 -17.14
C CYS A 382 -1.37 4.58 -17.34
N ASN A 383 -1.74 5.17 -18.48
CA ASN A 383 -1.64 6.60 -18.73
C ASN A 383 -2.86 7.30 -18.13
N ILE A 384 -2.64 8.20 -17.17
CA ILE A 384 -3.71 8.94 -16.50
C ILE A 384 -3.35 10.41 -16.39
N VAL A 385 -4.38 11.26 -16.40
CA VAL A 385 -4.26 12.70 -16.16
C VAL A 385 -5.16 13.10 -15.00
N ARG A 386 -4.95 14.30 -14.46
CA ARG A 386 -5.83 14.84 -13.42
C ARG A 386 -7.20 15.15 -14.02
N THR A 387 -8.24 14.58 -13.44
CA THR A 387 -9.65 14.72 -13.85
C THR A 387 -10.50 14.94 -12.60
N GLU A 388 -11.75 15.40 -12.73
CA GLU A 388 -12.66 15.54 -11.58
C GLU A 388 -13.11 14.18 -11.00
N TYR A 389 -13.07 13.13 -11.82
CA TYR A 389 -13.45 11.77 -11.47
C TYR A 389 -12.25 10.87 -11.13
N TYR A 390 -11.13 11.47 -10.72
CA TYR A 390 -9.85 10.78 -10.51
C TYR A 390 -9.91 9.62 -9.52
N LYS A 391 -10.81 9.65 -8.53
CA LYS A 391 -10.94 8.54 -7.56
C LYS A 391 -11.56 7.29 -8.20
N GLU A 392 -12.55 7.46 -9.06
CA GLU A 392 -13.09 6.32 -9.84
C GLU A 392 -12.08 5.87 -10.90
N LEU A 393 -11.38 6.81 -11.53
CA LEU A 393 -10.28 6.51 -12.46
C LEU A 393 -9.22 5.63 -11.79
N ALA A 394 -8.85 5.93 -10.55
CA ALA A 394 -7.92 5.15 -9.75
C ALA A 394 -8.45 3.73 -9.47
N ALA A 395 -9.69 3.59 -9.02
CA ALA A 395 -10.31 2.28 -8.80
C ALA A 395 -10.29 1.42 -10.08
N ARG A 396 -10.66 2.00 -11.22
CA ARG A 396 -10.63 1.32 -12.53
C ARG A 396 -9.22 0.98 -13.00
N THR A 397 -8.23 1.80 -12.66
CA THR A 397 -6.81 1.54 -12.94
C THR A 397 -6.30 0.32 -12.18
N VAL A 398 -6.62 0.24 -10.88
CA VAL A 398 -6.26 -0.90 -10.04
C VAL A 398 -6.93 -2.18 -10.54
N ILE A 399 -8.24 -2.14 -10.83
CA ILE A 399 -8.97 -3.30 -11.36
C ILE A 399 -8.40 -3.76 -12.70
N ALA A 400 -7.96 -2.85 -13.57
CA ALA A 400 -7.32 -3.23 -14.84
C ALA A 400 -6.01 -4.00 -14.61
N ALA A 401 -5.18 -3.57 -13.65
CA ALA A 401 -3.95 -4.28 -13.30
C ALA A 401 -4.25 -5.67 -12.72
N VAL A 402 -5.24 -5.78 -11.83
CA VAL A 402 -5.74 -7.04 -11.25
C VAL A 402 -6.24 -7.97 -12.34
N THR A 403 -7.04 -7.46 -13.28
CA THR A 403 -7.57 -8.23 -14.42
C THR A 403 -6.45 -8.82 -15.27
N ARG A 404 -5.45 -8.00 -15.62
CA ARG A 404 -4.31 -8.47 -16.43
C ARG A 404 -3.49 -9.54 -15.71
N ALA A 405 -3.31 -9.43 -14.39
CA ALA A 405 -2.62 -10.45 -13.59
C ALA A 405 -3.40 -11.76 -13.52
N ALA A 406 -4.71 -11.69 -13.28
CA ALA A 406 -5.59 -12.86 -13.28
C ALA A 406 -5.61 -13.56 -14.65
N ALA A 407 -5.74 -12.79 -15.73
CA ALA A 407 -5.84 -13.31 -17.09
C ALA A 407 -4.59 -14.12 -17.50
N ARG A 408 -3.38 -13.70 -17.11
CA ARG A 408 -2.13 -14.47 -17.31
C ARG A 408 -2.18 -15.88 -16.72
N CYS A 409 -3.04 -16.10 -15.72
CA CYS A 409 -3.22 -17.37 -15.04
C CYS A 409 -4.46 -18.15 -15.51
N ASN A 410 -5.07 -17.80 -16.65
CA ASN A 410 -6.35 -18.34 -17.14
C ASN A 410 -7.47 -18.19 -16.10
N LYS A 411 -7.56 -17.02 -15.48
CA LYS A 411 -8.59 -16.66 -14.52
C LYS A 411 -9.23 -15.33 -14.90
N GLY A 412 -10.56 -15.28 -14.89
CA GLY A 412 -11.35 -14.06 -14.94
C GLY A 412 -11.60 -13.49 -13.55
N ILE A 413 -12.14 -12.27 -13.51
CA ILE A 413 -12.55 -11.61 -12.27
C ILE A 413 -13.99 -11.12 -12.35
N GLU A 414 -14.65 -11.14 -11.20
CA GLU A 414 -15.90 -10.43 -10.95
C GLU A 414 -15.65 -9.40 -9.86
N VAL A 415 -15.88 -8.12 -10.14
CA VAL A 415 -15.70 -7.05 -9.15
C VAL A 415 -16.87 -7.08 -8.17
N LEU A 416 -16.57 -7.32 -6.89
CA LEU A 416 -17.58 -7.34 -5.83
C LEU A 416 -17.77 -5.95 -5.23
N LEU A 417 -16.66 -5.26 -4.98
CA LEU A 417 -16.62 -3.93 -4.37
C LEU A 417 -15.35 -3.18 -4.82
N ALA A 418 -15.50 -1.91 -5.17
CA ALA A 418 -14.37 -0.99 -5.34
C ALA A 418 -14.64 0.33 -4.61
N VAL A 419 -13.74 0.71 -3.71
CA VAL A 419 -13.85 1.92 -2.88
C VAL A 419 -12.57 2.73 -3.01
N ALA A 420 -12.68 4.03 -3.33
CA ALA A 420 -11.54 4.94 -3.32
C ALA A 420 -11.82 6.15 -2.43
N LEU A 421 -11.09 6.23 -1.32
CA LEU A 421 -11.15 7.31 -0.34
C LEU A 421 -9.81 8.08 -0.31
N GLU A 422 -9.72 9.12 0.50
CA GLU A 422 -8.51 9.94 0.57
C GLU A 422 -7.24 9.14 0.95
N HIS A 423 -7.41 8.09 1.75
CA HIS A 423 -6.29 7.33 2.32
C HIS A 423 -5.96 6.03 1.58
N PHE A 424 -6.91 5.42 0.88
CA PHE A 424 -6.72 4.13 0.25
C PHE A 424 -7.67 3.90 -0.93
N VAL A 425 -7.27 2.99 -1.81
CA VAL A 425 -8.13 2.35 -2.82
C VAL A 425 -8.24 0.88 -2.47
N LEU A 426 -9.46 0.41 -2.17
CA LEU A 426 -9.79 -0.98 -1.87
C LEU A 426 -10.53 -1.60 -3.05
N VAL A 427 -10.04 -2.75 -3.51
CA VAL A 427 -10.69 -3.54 -4.56
C VAL A 427 -10.87 -4.96 -4.05
N VAL A 428 -12.08 -5.49 -4.16
CA VAL A 428 -12.44 -6.86 -3.79
C VAL A 428 -13.00 -7.55 -5.03
N VAL A 429 -12.36 -8.64 -5.44
CA VAL A 429 -12.74 -9.40 -6.63
C VAL A 429 -12.95 -10.87 -6.29
N ARG A 430 -13.94 -11.48 -6.94
CA ARG A 430 -14.12 -12.94 -6.98
C ARG A 430 -13.43 -13.49 -8.20
N VAL A 431 -12.76 -14.63 -8.04
CA VAL A 431 -11.97 -15.27 -9.08
C VAL A 431 -12.78 -16.33 -9.81
N LEU A 432 -12.79 -16.27 -11.14
CA LEU A 432 -13.47 -17.24 -12.01
C LEU A 432 -12.42 -18.02 -12.81
N ARG A 433 -12.26 -19.31 -12.54
CA ARG A 433 -11.24 -20.13 -13.22
C ARG A 433 -11.70 -20.53 -14.62
N GLY A 434 -10.80 -20.41 -15.60
CA GLY A 434 -10.99 -20.88 -16.96
C GLY A 434 -10.57 -19.83 -18.00
N PRO A 435 -10.26 -20.26 -19.23
CA PRO A 435 -9.89 -19.35 -20.31
C PRO A 435 -11.04 -18.42 -20.69
N THR A 436 -12.28 -18.93 -20.80
CA THR A 436 -13.43 -18.10 -21.20
C THR A 436 -13.70 -16.95 -20.22
N PRO A 437 -13.78 -17.16 -18.88
CA PRO A 437 -13.87 -16.04 -17.94
C PRO A 437 -12.68 -15.06 -18.02
N ALA A 438 -11.47 -15.57 -18.30
CA ALA A 438 -10.27 -14.75 -18.44
C ALA A 438 -10.37 -13.82 -19.66
N ASP A 439 -10.76 -14.37 -20.82
CA ASP A 439 -10.97 -13.61 -22.05
C ASP A 439 -12.07 -12.56 -21.88
N ASP A 440 -13.19 -12.93 -21.26
CA ASP A 440 -14.31 -12.01 -21.03
C ASP A 440 -13.97 -10.88 -20.06
N SER A 441 -13.10 -11.14 -19.08
CA SER A 441 -12.58 -10.11 -18.19
C SER A 441 -11.55 -9.23 -18.92
N ALA A 442 -10.68 -9.80 -19.73
CA ALA A 442 -9.68 -9.06 -20.51
C ALA A 442 -10.33 -8.08 -21.50
N LYS A 443 -11.43 -8.46 -22.17
CA LYS A 443 -12.23 -7.59 -23.05
C LYS A 443 -12.77 -6.33 -22.36
N LYS A 444 -12.99 -6.40 -21.04
CA LYS A 444 -13.44 -5.24 -20.24
C LYS A 444 -12.31 -4.28 -19.88
N VAL A 445 -11.05 -4.60 -20.20
CA VAL A 445 -9.92 -3.68 -20.04
C VAL A 445 -9.78 -2.83 -21.30
N ARG A 446 -10.20 -1.57 -21.25
CA ARG A 446 -10.33 -0.68 -22.41
C ARG A 446 -9.72 0.69 -22.14
N TYR A 447 -9.35 1.39 -23.20
CA TYR A 447 -8.97 2.80 -23.09
C TYR A 447 -10.22 3.69 -22.95
N LEU A 448 -10.07 4.81 -22.26
CA LEU A 448 -11.08 5.85 -22.10
C LEU A 448 -10.66 7.07 -22.88
N ILE A 449 -11.49 7.49 -23.82
CA ILE A 449 -11.32 8.76 -24.53
C ILE A 449 -11.97 9.83 -23.67
N HIS A 450 -11.21 10.86 -23.31
CA HIS A 450 -11.66 11.95 -22.43
C HIS A 450 -11.45 13.31 -23.11
N CYS A 451 -12.52 14.10 -23.25
CA CYS A 451 -12.42 15.49 -23.63
C CYS A 451 -11.97 16.34 -22.45
N GLN A 452 -10.80 16.99 -22.56
CA GLN A 452 -10.24 17.84 -21.51
C GLN A 452 -10.99 19.16 -21.33
N TRP A 453 -11.82 19.52 -22.31
CA TRP A 453 -12.59 20.77 -22.28
C TRP A 453 -13.90 20.63 -21.52
N CYS A 454 -14.78 19.73 -21.99
CA CYS A 454 -16.13 19.57 -21.45
C CYS A 454 -16.27 18.41 -20.46
N GLU A 455 -15.26 17.54 -20.34
CA GLU A 455 -15.22 16.31 -19.54
C GLU A 455 -16.11 15.16 -20.01
N GLU A 456 -16.65 15.29 -21.23
CA GLU A 456 -17.28 14.16 -21.90
C GLU A 456 -16.27 13.04 -22.12
N ARG A 457 -16.76 11.79 -22.04
CA ARG A 457 -15.90 10.63 -22.08
C ARG A 457 -16.64 9.38 -22.54
N VAL A 458 -15.89 8.49 -23.18
CA VAL A 458 -16.42 7.22 -23.69
C VAL A 458 -15.33 6.16 -23.65
N PHE A 459 -15.67 4.94 -23.24
CA PHE A 459 -14.76 3.82 -23.41
C PHE A 459 -14.65 3.50 -24.90
N GLN A 460 -13.41 3.38 -25.39
CA GLN A 460 -13.14 3.04 -26.78
C GLN A 460 -13.86 1.73 -27.13
N LYS A 461 -14.58 1.73 -28.25
CA LYS A 461 -15.25 0.53 -28.76
C LYS A 461 -14.23 -0.55 -29.14
N GLU A 462 -14.63 -1.81 -29.01
CA GLU A 462 -13.82 -2.92 -29.52
C GLU A 462 -13.82 -2.87 -31.05
N GLY A 463 -12.62 -2.94 -31.63
CA GLY A 463 -12.42 -2.98 -33.07
C GLY A 463 -10.99 -3.39 -33.38
N ASN A 464 -10.83 -4.22 -34.41
CA ASN A 464 -9.51 -4.63 -34.91
C ASN A 464 -8.95 -3.64 -35.94
N MET A 465 -9.77 -2.69 -36.40
CA MET A 465 -9.38 -1.66 -37.36
C MET A 465 -8.77 -0.48 -36.62
N VAL A 466 -7.68 0.06 -37.18
CA VAL A 466 -7.08 1.30 -36.68
C VAL A 466 -8.01 2.44 -37.03
N GLU A 467 -8.60 3.08 -36.03
CA GLU A 467 -9.32 4.33 -36.24
C GLU A 467 -8.33 5.48 -36.40
N GLU A 468 -8.46 6.25 -37.48
CA GLU A 468 -7.59 7.40 -37.76
C GLU A 468 -7.70 8.49 -36.68
N ASN A 469 -8.92 8.70 -36.16
CA ASN A 469 -9.17 9.65 -35.10
C ASN A 469 -10.13 9.08 -34.04
N PRO A 470 -9.61 8.53 -32.92
CA PRO A 470 -10.44 7.95 -31.87
C PRO A 470 -11.37 8.99 -31.21
N TYR A 471 -11.08 10.29 -31.36
CA TYR A 471 -11.88 11.35 -30.74
C TYR A 471 -13.26 11.53 -31.37
N GLN A 472 -13.49 11.00 -32.57
CA GLN A 472 -14.82 10.99 -33.21
C GLN A 472 -15.84 10.14 -32.43
N GLN A 473 -15.39 9.24 -31.55
CA GLN A 473 -16.29 8.46 -30.69
C GLN A 473 -16.90 9.30 -29.56
N LEU A 474 -16.33 10.48 -29.25
CA LEU A 474 -16.87 11.33 -28.18
C LEU A 474 -18.25 11.86 -28.57
N PRO A 475 -19.23 11.83 -27.66
CA PRO A 475 -20.55 12.45 -27.88
C PRO A 475 -20.54 13.98 -28.06
N CYS A 476 -19.43 14.65 -27.74
CA CYS A 476 -19.30 16.10 -27.86
C CYS A 476 -18.63 16.52 -29.16
N ASP A 477 -18.96 17.72 -29.64
CA ASP A 477 -18.43 18.36 -30.85
C ASP A 477 -17.19 19.26 -30.58
N CYS A 478 -16.68 19.28 -29.34
CA CYS A 478 -15.60 20.18 -28.93
C CYS A 478 -14.32 20.08 -29.77
N TYR A 479 -14.06 18.91 -30.39
CA TYR A 479 -12.94 18.73 -31.31
C TYR A 479 -13.10 19.53 -32.62
N GLY A 480 -14.32 19.69 -33.12
CA GLY A 480 -14.60 20.50 -34.30
C GLY A 480 -14.67 21.99 -34.01
N SER A 481 -15.13 22.37 -32.81
CA SER A 481 -15.33 23.78 -32.44
C SER A 481 -14.09 24.51 -31.93
N MET A 482 -13.03 23.79 -31.55
CA MET A 482 -11.85 24.36 -30.88
C MET A 482 -10.56 24.01 -31.63
N PRO A 483 -9.59 24.93 -31.73
CA PRO A 483 -8.29 24.62 -32.33
C PRO A 483 -7.48 23.66 -31.42
N GLY A 484 -6.88 22.63 -32.02
CA GLY A 484 -5.96 21.70 -31.36
C GLY A 484 -6.58 20.40 -30.84
N LYS A 485 -5.76 19.57 -30.18
CA LYS A 485 -6.23 18.31 -29.59
C LYS A 485 -6.96 18.60 -28.28
N THR A 486 -8.29 18.43 -28.28
CA THR A 486 -9.15 18.63 -27.10
C THR A 486 -9.36 17.37 -26.27
N ALA A 487 -8.92 16.22 -26.75
CA ALA A 487 -9.13 14.93 -26.13
C ALA A 487 -7.83 14.16 -25.91
N VAL A 488 -7.85 13.30 -24.88
CA VAL A 488 -6.74 12.44 -24.48
C VAL A 488 -7.22 11.01 -24.29
N LEU A 489 -6.33 10.06 -24.56
CA LEU A 489 -6.56 8.63 -24.32
C LEU A 489 -5.99 8.25 -22.95
N LEU A 490 -6.87 7.83 -22.05
CA LEU A 490 -6.54 7.37 -20.70
C LEU A 490 -6.64 5.85 -20.63
N GLY A 491 -5.81 5.21 -19.81
CA GLY A 491 -5.87 3.78 -19.55
C GLY A 491 -4.63 2.99 -19.95
N PRO A 492 -4.77 1.66 -20.07
CA PRO A 492 -6.04 0.92 -20.07
C PRO A 492 -6.72 0.83 -18.69
N LEU A 493 -8.06 0.87 -18.68
CA LEU A 493 -8.91 0.92 -17.50
C LEU A 493 -9.95 -0.21 -17.50
N TRP A 494 -10.46 -0.57 -16.34
CA TRP A 494 -11.64 -1.42 -16.24
C TRP A 494 -12.89 -0.66 -16.68
N SER A 495 -13.60 -1.19 -17.67
CA SER A 495 -14.83 -0.60 -18.23
C SER A 495 -16.13 -1.15 -17.63
N GLY A 496 -16.09 -2.33 -17.01
CA GLY A 496 -17.28 -2.97 -16.41
C GLY A 496 -17.74 -2.33 -15.11
N ALA A 497 -18.75 -2.97 -14.49
CA ALA A 497 -19.26 -2.62 -13.17
C ALA A 497 -18.17 -2.66 -12.08
N LEU A 498 -18.31 -1.77 -11.09
CA LEU A 498 -17.44 -1.64 -9.91
C LEU A 498 -18.02 -2.32 -8.67
N PHE A 499 -19.26 -2.80 -8.77
CA PHE A 499 -20.04 -3.30 -7.65
C PHE A 499 -20.87 -4.51 -8.08
N ASN A 500 -20.95 -5.49 -7.20
CA ASN A 500 -22.00 -6.50 -7.25
C ASN A 500 -23.07 -6.16 -6.21
N THR A 501 -24.23 -5.68 -6.65
CA THR A 501 -25.33 -5.25 -5.76
C THR A 501 -25.77 -6.33 -4.79
N GLY A 502 -25.86 -7.58 -5.25
CA GLY A 502 -26.22 -8.73 -4.41
C GLY A 502 -25.20 -8.98 -3.31
N PHE A 503 -23.90 -8.87 -3.62
CA PHE A 503 -22.81 -8.99 -2.65
C PHE A 503 -22.82 -7.82 -1.66
N LEU A 504 -22.99 -6.57 -2.12
CA LEU A 504 -23.07 -5.40 -1.25
C LEU A 504 -24.23 -5.48 -0.25
N ARG A 505 -25.40 -5.97 -0.67
CA ARG A 505 -26.55 -6.18 0.23
C ARG A 505 -26.22 -7.22 1.30
N ARG A 506 -25.55 -8.32 0.95
CA ARG A 506 -25.08 -9.31 1.94
C ARG A 506 -24.04 -8.71 2.89
N MET A 507 -23.07 -7.94 2.37
CA MET A 507 -22.11 -7.23 3.21
C MET A 507 -22.79 -6.28 4.20
N LEU A 508 -23.87 -5.61 3.79
CA LEU A 508 -24.64 -4.73 4.68
C LEU A 508 -25.32 -5.52 5.81
N VAL A 509 -25.85 -6.71 5.52
CA VAL A 509 -26.42 -7.60 6.55
C VAL A 509 -25.34 -8.02 7.56
N GLU A 510 -24.17 -8.46 7.09
CA GLU A 510 -23.04 -8.81 7.95
C GLU A 510 -22.58 -7.61 8.79
N ALA A 511 -22.51 -6.41 8.19
CA ALA A 511 -22.11 -5.19 8.89
C ALA A 511 -23.09 -4.84 10.03
N VAL A 512 -24.39 -5.10 9.86
CA VAL A 512 -25.39 -4.94 10.93
C VAL A 512 -25.23 -6.02 12.00
N GLN A 513 -25.09 -7.28 11.59
CA GLN A 513 -24.93 -8.42 12.50
C GLN A 513 -23.73 -8.26 13.43
N TYR A 514 -22.61 -7.74 12.93
CA TYR A 514 -21.37 -7.53 13.70
C TYR A 514 -21.21 -6.12 14.28
N GLY A 515 -22.23 -5.24 14.17
CA GLY A 515 -22.20 -3.90 14.77
C GLY A 515 -21.15 -2.95 14.17
N LEU A 516 -20.91 -3.02 12.87
CA LEU A 516 -19.89 -2.24 12.16
C LEU A 516 -20.47 -0.94 11.55
N ASP A 517 -20.76 0.04 12.40
CA ASP A 517 -21.55 1.24 12.03
C ASP A 517 -20.95 2.08 10.88
N GLU A 518 -19.63 2.30 10.87
CA GLU A 518 -18.95 3.07 9.81
C GLU A 518 -19.08 2.38 8.44
N ALA A 519 -18.89 1.05 8.42
CA ALA A 519 -19.10 0.25 7.21
C ALA A 519 -20.57 0.23 6.78
N GLN A 520 -21.53 0.10 7.71
CA GLN A 520 -22.96 0.14 7.38
C GLN A 520 -23.36 1.42 6.64
N SER A 521 -22.89 2.58 7.11
CA SER A 521 -23.19 3.89 6.49
C SER A 521 -22.69 3.95 5.04
N LEU A 522 -21.44 3.53 4.82
CA LEU A 522 -20.87 3.51 3.48
C LEU A 522 -21.55 2.45 2.59
N LEU A 523 -21.79 1.24 3.08
CA LEU A 523 -22.44 0.16 2.31
C LEU A 523 -23.84 0.55 1.84
N LYS A 524 -24.65 1.25 2.65
CA LYS A 524 -25.94 1.81 2.20
C LYS A 524 -25.79 2.75 1.00
N THR A 525 -24.76 3.61 1.03
CA THR A 525 -24.45 4.52 -0.07
C THR A 525 -24.02 3.74 -1.31
N LEU A 526 -23.17 2.72 -1.15
CA LEU A 526 -22.67 1.89 -2.23
C LEU A 526 -23.77 1.05 -2.91
N VAL A 527 -24.74 0.54 -2.15
CA VAL A 527 -25.91 -0.17 -2.73
C VAL A 527 -26.72 0.78 -3.62
N CYS A 528 -27.01 2.00 -3.15
CA CYS A 528 -27.70 3.01 -3.97
C CYS A 528 -26.88 3.39 -5.22
N GLU A 529 -25.56 3.48 -5.09
CA GLU A 529 -24.65 3.78 -6.19
C GLU A 529 -24.59 2.66 -7.24
N ALA A 530 -24.56 1.39 -6.80
CA ALA A 530 -24.57 0.22 -7.67
C ALA A 530 -25.88 0.08 -8.46
N GLU A 531 -27.01 0.44 -7.85
CA GLU A 531 -28.32 0.47 -8.52
C GLU A 531 -28.54 1.76 -9.31
N CYS A 532 -27.72 2.78 -9.07
CA CYS A 532 -27.88 4.15 -9.57
C CYS A 532 -29.29 4.71 -9.24
N THR A 533 -29.65 4.62 -7.96
CA THR A 533 -30.94 5.05 -7.40
C THR A 533 -30.75 6.06 -6.26
N THR A 534 -31.81 6.82 -5.96
CA THR A 534 -31.81 7.73 -4.81
C THR A 534 -32.22 7.01 -3.52
N PRO A 535 -31.75 7.47 -2.33
CA PRO A 535 -32.02 6.79 -1.07
C PRO A 535 -33.50 6.62 -0.72
N LYS A 536 -34.39 7.45 -1.28
CA LYS A 536 -35.85 7.38 -1.05
C LYS A 536 -36.48 6.09 -1.60
N HIS A 537 -35.83 5.44 -2.56
CA HIS A 537 -36.29 4.18 -3.13
C HIS A 537 -35.60 2.95 -2.52
N PHE A 538 -34.81 3.12 -1.46
CA PHE A 538 -34.16 2.02 -0.76
C PHE A 538 -35.19 1.25 0.07
N SER A 539 -35.72 0.15 -0.49
CA SER A 539 -36.54 -0.81 0.25
C SER A 539 -35.66 -1.92 0.82
N THR A 540 -35.46 -1.91 2.14
CA THR A 540 -34.88 -3.04 2.86
C THR A 540 -35.93 -4.16 2.91
N HIS A 541 -36.01 -4.99 1.87
CA HIS A 541 -36.68 -6.28 2.01
C HIS A 541 -35.73 -7.22 2.78
N SER A 542 -35.88 -7.25 4.10
CA SER A 542 -35.42 -8.37 4.91
C SER A 542 -36.35 -9.57 4.68
N PRO A 543 -35.84 -10.77 4.38
CA PRO A 543 -36.67 -11.97 4.40
C PRO A 543 -36.81 -12.42 5.86
N GLY A 544 -37.95 -12.11 6.48
CA GLY A 544 -38.31 -12.63 7.80
C GLY A 544 -38.88 -11.57 8.72
N ASP A 545 -40.18 -11.32 8.60
CA ASP A 545 -41.03 -11.06 9.77
C ASP A 545 -42.51 -11.25 9.38
N GLU A 546 -42.90 -12.51 9.15
CA GLU A 546 -44.27 -12.92 9.39
C GLU A 546 -44.39 -13.33 10.85
N ASN A 547 -44.76 -12.42 11.76
CA ASN A 547 -45.87 -12.68 12.69
C ASN A 547 -46.21 -11.53 13.64
N LYS A 548 -47.53 -11.43 13.90
CA LYS A 548 -48.24 -10.74 15.00
C LYS A 548 -48.54 -9.24 14.82
N GLN A 549 -49.73 -8.93 14.30
CA GLN A 549 -50.94 -8.66 15.13
C GLN A 549 -52.15 -8.23 14.27
N GLY A 550 -53.34 -8.76 14.59
CA GLY A 550 -54.61 -8.03 14.44
C GLY A 550 -55.56 -8.45 13.31
N LYS A 551 -56.46 -9.40 13.62
CA LYS A 551 -57.67 -9.76 12.85
C LYS A 551 -58.56 -8.56 12.49
N ARG A 552 -59.04 -8.48 11.25
CA ARG A 552 -60.49 -8.40 10.85
C ARG A 552 -60.67 -8.31 9.32
N LYS A 553 -61.38 -9.31 8.75
CA LYS A 553 -62.27 -9.38 7.55
C LYS A 553 -61.81 -8.62 6.27
N SER A 554 -61.72 -9.19 5.07
CA SER A 554 -62.65 -10.11 4.38
C SER A 554 -61.96 -10.77 3.18
N GLU A 555 -62.42 -11.97 2.80
CA GLU A 555 -62.13 -12.69 1.55
C GLU A 555 -62.73 -12.00 0.31
N GLU A 556 -62.27 -12.48 -0.87
CA GLU A 556 -62.55 -12.08 -2.27
C GLU A 556 -61.69 -10.90 -2.76
N VAL A 557 -60.79 -11.00 -3.76
CA VAL A 557 -60.85 -11.73 -5.03
C VAL A 557 -59.42 -12.05 -5.50
N LEU A 558 -59.13 -13.35 -5.72
CA LEU A 558 -58.03 -13.79 -6.57
C LEU A 558 -58.58 -13.92 -8.00
N ARG A 559 -58.25 -13.00 -8.91
CA ARG A 559 -58.07 -13.27 -10.37
C ARG A 559 -57.70 -12.02 -11.17
N SER A 560 -56.71 -12.23 -12.04
CA SER A 560 -56.09 -11.29 -13.00
C SER A 560 -55.15 -10.28 -12.34
N THR A 561 -53.84 -10.41 -12.48
CA THR A 561 -53.15 -10.23 -13.76
C THR A 561 -51.86 -11.03 -13.78
N ALA A 562 -51.86 -12.10 -14.58
CA ALA A 562 -50.66 -12.79 -14.98
C ALA A 562 -49.90 -11.96 -16.03
N LYS A 563 -48.58 -12.00 -15.94
CA LYS A 563 -47.59 -11.72 -16.99
C LYS A 563 -47.36 -10.26 -17.39
N ARG A 564 -46.45 -9.63 -16.66
CA ARG A 564 -45.30 -8.94 -17.28
C ARG A 564 -44.07 -9.07 -16.40
N GLN A 565 -43.55 -10.29 -16.26
CA GLN A 565 -42.17 -10.47 -15.81
C GLN A 565 -41.27 -9.87 -16.88
N ARG A 566 -40.86 -8.62 -16.67
CA ARG A 566 -39.71 -8.06 -17.38
C ARG A 566 -38.49 -8.85 -16.91
N PRO A 567 -37.61 -9.32 -17.80
CA PRO A 567 -36.38 -9.94 -17.38
C PRO A 567 -35.59 -8.88 -16.59
N GLU A 568 -35.31 -9.14 -15.32
CA GLU A 568 -34.41 -8.32 -14.51
C GLU A 568 -32.97 -8.52 -15.00
N HIS A 569 -32.67 -8.01 -16.19
CA HIS A 569 -31.30 -7.60 -16.48
C HIS A 569 -31.04 -6.39 -15.59
N SER A 570 -30.46 -6.63 -14.41
CA SER A 570 -29.91 -5.58 -13.55
C SER A 570 -28.91 -4.77 -14.36
N ALA A 571 -29.36 -3.66 -14.94
CA ALA A 571 -28.53 -2.82 -15.80
C ALA A 571 -27.34 -2.28 -14.97
N GLU A 572 -26.13 -2.50 -15.47
CA GLU A 572 -24.90 -2.00 -14.84
C GLU A 572 -25.02 -0.49 -14.55
N HIS A 573 -24.40 -0.04 -13.46
CA HIS A 573 -24.38 1.39 -13.15
C HIS A 573 -23.61 2.15 -14.24
N PRO A 574 -24.00 3.40 -14.56
CA PRO A 574 -23.26 4.22 -15.51
C PRO A 574 -21.80 4.40 -15.08
N PRO A 575 -20.83 4.40 -16.00
CA PRO A 575 -19.43 4.63 -15.66
C PRO A 575 -19.18 6.10 -15.33
N PHE A 576 -18.33 6.34 -14.32
CA PHE A 576 -17.97 7.66 -13.81
C PHE A 576 -19.17 8.47 -13.29
N TYR A 577 -18.89 9.71 -12.87
CA TYR A 577 -19.85 10.66 -12.33
C TYR A 577 -19.51 12.08 -12.80
N TYR A 578 -20.47 13.00 -12.67
CA TYR A 578 -20.25 14.42 -12.93
C TYR A 578 -20.17 15.18 -11.61
N ASN A 579 -19.16 16.03 -11.44
CA ASN A 579 -19.12 16.96 -10.33
C ASN A 579 -20.02 18.16 -10.64
N ILE A 580 -21.00 18.43 -9.78
CA ILE A 580 -21.98 19.49 -10.04
C ILE A 580 -21.35 20.90 -10.09
N HIS A 581 -20.33 21.17 -9.26
CA HIS A 581 -19.64 22.46 -9.24
C HIS A 581 -18.83 22.68 -10.51
N ARG A 582 -18.18 21.63 -11.04
CA ARG A 582 -17.41 21.72 -12.28
C ARG A 582 -18.24 22.16 -13.48
N HIS A 583 -19.50 21.72 -13.52
CA HIS A 583 -20.45 22.03 -14.58
C HIS A 583 -21.40 23.17 -14.23
N SER A 584 -21.18 23.85 -13.11
CA SER A 584 -21.95 25.02 -12.72
C SER A 584 -21.72 26.20 -13.65
N ILE A 585 -22.75 27.02 -13.82
CA ILE A 585 -22.64 28.27 -14.59
C ILE A 585 -22.16 29.38 -13.65
N LYS A 586 -21.11 30.11 -14.08
CA LYS A 586 -20.63 31.29 -13.35
C LYS A 586 -21.75 32.32 -13.23
N GLY A 587 -21.96 32.83 -12.01
CA GLY A 587 -23.00 33.84 -11.73
C GLY A 587 -24.40 33.25 -11.47
N MET A 588 -24.52 31.92 -11.34
CA MET A 588 -25.76 31.27 -10.93
C MET A 588 -25.60 30.51 -9.61
N ASN A 589 -26.63 30.55 -8.79
CA ASN A 589 -26.83 29.71 -7.63
C ASN A 589 -27.39 28.35 -8.05
N MET A 590 -26.64 27.29 -7.75
CA MET A 590 -27.04 25.93 -8.08
C MET A 590 -28.16 25.41 -7.17
N PRO A 591 -29.02 24.52 -7.68
CA PRO A 591 -29.94 23.78 -6.83
C PRO A 591 -29.18 22.93 -5.80
N LYS A 592 -29.78 22.73 -4.62
CA LYS A 592 -29.26 21.77 -3.63
C LYS A 592 -29.15 20.38 -4.27
N LEU A 593 -28.05 19.67 -3.99
CA LEU A 593 -27.73 18.37 -4.60
C LEU A 593 -28.93 17.40 -4.61
N ASN A 594 -29.58 17.16 -3.47
CA ASN A 594 -30.73 16.24 -3.39
C ASN A 594 -31.92 16.64 -4.26
N LYS A 595 -32.13 17.95 -4.43
CA LYS A 595 -33.19 18.47 -5.31
C LYS A 595 -32.82 18.25 -6.77
N PHE A 596 -31.54 18.49 -7.11
CA PHE A 596 -31.02 18.22 -8.45
C PHE A 596 -31.09 16.74 -8.85
N LEU A 597 -30.78 15.81 -7.94
CA LEU A 597 -31.00 14.38 -8.17
C LEU A 597 -32.47 14.07 -8.48
N SER A 598 -33.41 14.74 -7.79
CA SER A 598 -34.84 14.55 -8.04
C SER A 598 -35.23 15.04 -9.44
N TYR A 599 -34.73 16.20 -9.87
CA TYR A 599 -34.98 16.72 -11.22
C TYR A 599 -34.44 15.82 -12.34
N LEU A 600 -33.26 15.24 -12.17
CA LEU A 600 -32.73 14.26 -13.14
C LEU A 600 -33.57 12.98 -13.16
N SER A 601 -34.03 12.52 -12.00
CA SER A 601 -34.92 11.36 -11.89
C SER A 601 -36.29 11.62 -12.54
N GLU A 602 -36.86 12.81 -12.35
CA GLU A 602 -38.11 13.26 -12.98
C GLU A 602 -37.97 13.38 -14.51
N ALA A 603 -36.77 13.72 -15.00
CA ALA A 603 -36.43 13.70 -16.42
C ALA A 603 -36.22 12.28 -16.99
N GLY A 604 -36.40 11.22 -16.18
CA GLY A 604 -36.34 9.82 -16.61
C GLY A 604 -34.95 9.18 -16.56
N TYR A 605 -33.96 9.85 -15.96
CA TYR A 605 -32.60 9.31 -15.83
C TYR A 605 -32.39 8.55 -14.52
N ARG A 606 -31.61 7.48 -14.58
CA ARG A 606 -31.07 6.83 -13.38
C ARG A 606 -30.07 7.78 -12.75
N VAL A 607 -30.12 7.90 -11.43
CA VAL A 607 -29.30 8.87 -10.72
C VAL A 607 -29.05 8.45 -9.28
N SER A 608 -27.81 8.61 -8.84
CA SER A 608 -27.40 8.41 -7.46
C SER A 608 -26.32 9.41 -7.06
N ARG A 609 -26.10 9.53 -5.76
CA ARG A 609 -24.84 10.04 -5.24
C ARG A 609 -23.73 9.02 -5.52
N THR A 610 -22.48 9.45 -5.36
CA THR A 610 -21.32 8.57 -5.40
C THR A 610 -20.47 8.75 -4.16
N HIS A 611 -19.87 7.67 -3.67
CA HIS A 611 -18.89 7.74 -2.58
C HIS A 611 -17.56 8.39 -3.01
N PHE A 612 -17.26 8.43 -4.32
CA PHE A 612 -16.02 9.00 -4.84
C PHE A 612 -15.95 10.52 -4.61
N ASP A 613 -17.08 11.22 -4.67
CA ASP A 613 -17.15 12.67 -4.53
C ASP A 613 -18.46 13.08 -3.83
N PRO A 614 -18.40 13.80 -2.69
CA PRO A 614 -19.59 14.31 -2.01
C PRO A 614 -20.51 15.14 -2.90
N MET A 615 -19.96 15.82 -3.90
CA MET A 615 -20.68 16.65 -4.88
C MET A 615 -20.85 15.96 -6.25
N GLY A 616 -20.51 14.68 -6.32
CA GLY A 616 -20.61 13.86 -7.51
C GLY A 616 -22.02 13.29 -7.73
N VAL A 617 -22.44 13.29 -8.99
CA VAL A 617 -23.70 12.73 -9.47
C VAL A 617 -23.41 11.64 -10.49
N ARG A 618 -23.74 10.39 -10.16
CA ARG A 618 -23.68 9.28 -11.13
C ARG A 618 -25.02 9.21 -11.85
N THR A 619 -25.02 9.21 -13.17
CA THR A 619 -26.25 9.18 -13.98
C THR A 619 -25.99 8.61 -15.37
N ASN A 620 -27.04 8.08 -16.02
CA ASN A 620 -27.01 7.71 -17.43
C ASN A 620 -27.42 8.87 -18.36
N ALA A 621 -27.69 10.06 -17.83
CA ALA A 621 -27.94 11.25 -18.63
C ALA A 621 -26.66 11.63 -19.41
N PRO A 622 -26.75 11.89 -20.73
CA PRO A 622 -25.65 12.51 -21.47
C PRO A 622 -25.28 13.87 -20.89
N LEU A 623 -24.01 14.29 -21.01
CA LEU A 623 -23.53 15.55 -20.43
C LEU A 623 -24.36 16.77 -20.87
N ALA A 624 -24.79 16.79 -22.13
CA ALA A 624 -25.64 17.86 -22.65
C ALA A 624 -26.96 17.98 -21.86
N GLN A 625 -27.63 16.85 -21.60
CA GLN A 625 -28.88 16.82 -20.84
C GLN A 625 -28.66 17.13 -19.36
N PHE A 626 -27.57 16.61 -18.78
CA PHE A 626 -27.15 16.96 -17.42
C PHE A 626 -26.99 18.48 -17.25
N LYS A 627 -26.31 19.14 -18.18
CA LYS A 627 -26.14 20.59 -18.19
C LYS A 627 -27.47 21.30 -18.37
N THR A 628 -28.30 20.93 -19.35
CA THR A 628 -29.61 21.55 -19.59
C THR A 628 -30.50 21.53 -18.34
N VAL A 629 -30.59 20.39 -17.65
CA VAL A 629 -31.35 20.29 -16.39
C VAL A 629 -30.74 21.17 -15.31
N LEU A 630 -29.41 21.21 -15.19
CA LEU A 630 -28.73 22.07 -14.23
C LEU A 630 -28.99 23.56 -14.49
N MET A 631 -28.92 23.99 -15.75
CA MET A 631 -29.20 25.38 -16.16
C MET A 631 -30.65 25.77 -15.83
N LYS A 632 -31.61 24.91 -16.20
CA LYS A 632 -33.05 25.15 -16.01
C LYS A 632 -33.42 25.44 -14.56
N TYR A 633 -32.75 24.81 -13.61
CA TYR A 633 -33.08 24.90 -12.18
C TYR A 633 -32.05 25.69 -11.35
N SER A 634 -31.11 26.37 -12.00
CA SER A 634 -30.21 27.31 -11.34
C SER A 634 -30.81 28.71 -11.37
N THR A 635 -30.55 29.52 -10.34
CA THR A 635 -31.08 30.90 -10.24
C THR A 635 -29.95 31.93 -10.35
N PRO A 636 -30.15 33.13 -10.93
CA PRO A 636 -29.12 34.17 -10.94
C PRO A 636 -28.69 34.58 -9.52
N THR A 637 -27.39 34.82 -9.31
CA THR A 637 -26.88 35.20 -7.98
C THR A 637 -27.29 36.61 -7.54
N TYR A 638 -27.63 37.49 -8.50
CA TYR A 638 -28.13 38.85 -8.26
C TYR A 638 -29.65 38.90 -8.43
N VAL A 639 -30.41 38.56 -7.38
CA VAL A 639 -31.81 39.01 -7.27
C VAL A 639 -32.02 39.53 -5.86
N GLY A 640 -31.58 40.76 -5.66
CA GLY A 640 -31.78 41.57 -4.48
C GLY A 640 -32.30 42.95 -4.86
N ALA A 641 -33.35 43.00 -5.70
CA ALA A 641 -34.29 44.10 -5.86
C ALA A 641 -35.35 43.66 -6.88
N GLN A 642 -36.60 44.01 -6.63
CA GLN A 642 -37.79 43.61 -7.38
C GLN A 642 -37.67 43.82 -8.91
N ALA A 643 -38.08 42.82 -9.69
CA ALA A 643 -38.86 43.00 -10.92
C ALA A 643 -39.45 41.65 -11.34
N GLU A 644 -40.77 41.54 -11.29
CA GLU A 644 -41.52 40.52 -12.02
C GLU A 644 -41.34 40.76 -13.53
N GLY A 645 -40.95 39.72 -14.26
CA GLY A 645 -40.89 39.72 -15.73
C GLY A 645 -40.24 38.45 -16.27
N PRO A 646 -40.83 37.77 -17.28
CA PRO A 646 -40.27 36.54 -17.82
C PRO A 646 -39.01 36.84 -18.64
N VAL A 647 -37.91 36.15 -18.33
CA VAL A 647 -36.66 36.22 -19.10
C VAL A 647 -36.87 35.49 -20.43
N HIS A 648 -36.71 36.22 -21.53
CA HIS A 648 -36.89 35.77 -22.90
C HIS A 648 -35.85 34.69 -23.29
N LEU A 649 -36.33 33.57 -23.83
CA LEU A 649 -35.53 32.52 -24.49
C LEU A 649 -35.00 33.05 -25.84
N PRO A 650 -33.79 32.68 -26.28
CA PRO A 650 -33.44 32.80 -27.69
C PRO A 650 -34.13 31.68 -28.48
N GLY A 651 -35.19 32.05 -29.21
CA GLY A 651 -35.65 31.44 -30.47
C GLY A 651 -36.00 29.95 -30.48
N GLU A 652 -37.27 29.64 -30.23
CA GLU A 652 -37.91 28.45 -30.78
C GLU A 652 -37.95 28.56 -32.31
N ILE A 653 -37.33 27.61 -33.02
CA ILE A 653 -37.60 27.39 -34.44
C ILE A 653 -38.95 26.68 -34.51
N GLN A 654 -39.97 27.39 -35.00
CA GLN A 654 -41.30 26.86 -35.24
C GLN A 654 -41.25 25.75 -36.30
N VAL A 655 -41.83 24.60 -35.94
CA VAL A 655 -42.27 23.56 -36.85
C VAL A 655 -43.65 24.00 -37.38
N GLY A 656 -43.77 24.13 -38.70
CA GLY A 656 -45.02 24.30 -39.43
C GLY A 656 -44.96 23.46 -40.70
N GLU A 657 -45.99 22.64 -40.89
CA GLU A 657 -46.16 21.57 -41.88
C GLU A 657 -46.10 22.03 -43.34
N GLU A 658 -45.53 21.17 -44.20
CA GLU A 658 -46.13 20.58 -45.42
C GLU A 658 -45.03 20.17 -46.41
N VAL A 659 -44.90 18.86 -46.65
CA VAL A 659 -44.04 18.27 -47.68
C VAL A 659 -44.93 17.84 -48.85
N PRO A 660 -44.77 18.39 -50.07
CA PRO A 660 -45.17 17.69 -51.27
C PRO A 660 -43.99 16.89 -51.83
N ALA A 661 -44.37 15.78 -52.45
CA ALA A 661 -43.54 14.69 -52.88
C ALA A 661 -42.51 15.01 -53.97
N ALA A 662 -41.43 14.22 -53.92
CA ALA A 662 -40.59 13.71 -55.00
C ALA A 662 -40.75 14.31 -56.41
N ALA A 663 -39.65 14.89 -56.90
CA ALA A 663 -39.30 14.90 -58.32
C ALA A 663 -37.81 14.52 -58.45
N ALA A 664 -37.57 13.39 -59.10
CA ALA A 664 -36.28 12.98 -59.63
C ALA A 664 -35.87 13.88 -60.79
N LEU A 665 -34.56 14.05 -61.00
CA LEU A 665 -33.81 14.25 -62.27
C LEU A 665 -32.36 14.64 -61.89
N GLN A 666 -31.40 13.72 -62.07
CA GLN A 666 -30.44 13.68 -63.19
C GLN A 666 -29.44 14.84 -63.23
N VAL A 667 -28.17 14.53 -62.93
CA VAL A 667 -26.95 15.21 -63.45
C VAL A 667 -25.88 14.12 -63.51
N GLU A 668 -25.73 13.46 -64.66
CA GLU A 668 -24.73 13.71 -65.71
C GLU A 668 -23.31 13.24 -65.34
N GLU A 669 -22.92 12.15 -66.00
CA GLU A 669 -21.57 11.69 -66.22
C GLU A 669 -20.79 12.71 -67.06
N ALA A 670 -19.54 12.97 -66.69
CA ALA A 670 -18.55 13.53 -67.60
C ALA A 670 -17.24 12.76 -67.40
N GLU A 671 -16.94 11.93 -68.38
CA GLU A 671 -15.71 11.17 -68.55
C GLU A 671 -14.66 11.97 -69.34
N LEU A 672 -13.40 11.54 -69.17
CA LEU A 672 -12.22 11.66 -70.03
C LEU A 672 -11.33 12.92 -69.94
N ALA A 673 -10.10 12.73 -69.43
CA ALA A 673 -8.93 12.56 -70.30
C ALA A 673 -7.73 11.99 -69.50
N GLU A 674 -7.22 10.85 -69.97
CA GLU A 674 -5.89 10.33 -69.65
C GLU A 674 -4.83 11.10 -70.45
N ASP A 675 -3.65 11.35 -69.87
CA ASP A 675 -2.40 11.31 -70.63
C ASP A 675 -1.17 11.04 -69.75
N ASP A 676 -0.14 10.47 -70.38
CA ASP A 676 0.89 9.58 -69.87
C ASP A 676 2.05 10.15 -69.00
N LYS A 677 2.72 9.22 -68.29
CA LYS A 677 3.93 9.30 -67.41
C LYS A 677 5.27 9.61 -68.16
N PRO A 678 6.50 9.50 -67.57
CA PRO A 678 7.03 9.63 -66.18
C PRO A 678 8.30 10.54 -66.07
N GLY A 679 8.75 10.88 -64.84
CA GLY A 679 10.18 11.22 -64.64
C GLY A 679 10.62 11.95 -63.36
N VAL A 680 11.43 11.23 -62.56
CA VAL A 680 12.54 11.70 -61.69
C VAL A 680 12.25 12.08 -60.22
N THR A 681 13.12 11.51 -59.37
CA THR A 681 13.17 11.30 -57.92
C THR A 681 13.88 12.46 -57.13
N PRO A 682 14.35 12.30 -55.87
CA PRO A 682 13.65 12.69 -54.63
C PRO A 682 14.41 13.78 -53.83
N ALA A 683 13.72 14.51 -52.95
CA ALA A 683 14.37 15.40 -51.97
C ALA A 683 14.23 14.83 -50.55
N VAL A 684 15.34 14.27 -50.07
CA VAL A 684 15.61 13.97 -48.66
C VAL A 684 16.20 15.23 -48.03
N PHE A 685 15.63 15.72 -46.94
CA PHE A 685 16.36 16.59 -46.01
C PHE A 685 16.14 16.14 -44.56
N THR A 686 17.26 15.74 -43.99
CA THR A 686 17.54 15.33 -42.61
C THR A 686 17.85 16.53 -41.71
N GLN A 687 17.84 16.27 -40.38
CA GLN A 687 18.43 17.01 -39.25
C GLN A 687 17.49 17.99 -38.51
N SER A 688 17.47 18.09 -37.17
CA SER A 688 18.34 17.54 -36.11
C SER A 688 17.67 17.68 -34.73
N TYR A 689 17.89 16.71 -33.84
CA TYR A 689 17.62 16.81 -32.39
C TYR A 689 18.94 17.11 -31.65
N PRO A 690 18.99 18.02 -30.66
CA PRO A 690 20.12 18.11 -29.75
C PRO A 690 19.86 17.30 -28.48
N THR A 691 20.67 16.27 -28.28
CA THR A 691 20.93 15.60 -27.01
C THR A 691 22.00 16.38 -26.23
N HIS A 692 21.74 16.69 -24.96
CA HIS A 692 22.78 17.00 -23.99
C HIS A 692 22.63 16.07 -22.77
N CYS A 693 23.53 15.09 -22.69
CA CYS A 693 23.96 14.48 -21.44
C CYS A 693 25.18 15.27 -20.95
N ALA A 694 25.19 15.62 -19.67
CA ALA A 694 26.41 15.93 -18.93
C ALA A 694 26.37 15.11 -17.64
N ALA A 695 27.41 14.33 -17.44
CA ALA A 695 27.73 13.66 -16.20
C ALA A 695 28.54 14.61 -15.32
N ASP A 696 28.21 14.65 -14.03
CA ASP A 696 29.11 14.68 -12.87
C ASP A 696 28.33 14.26 -11.62
#